data_AF-A0A4S2HCC4-F1
#
_entry.id   AF-A0A4S2HCC4-F1
#
_cell.length_a   1.000
_cell.length_b   1.000
_cell.length_c   1.000
_cell.angle_alpha   90.00
_cell.angle_beta   90.00
_cell.angle_gamma   90.00
#
_symmetry.space_group_name_H-M   'P 1'
#
loop_
_entity.id
_entity.type
_entity.pdbx_description
1 polymer ?
#
loop_
_entity_poly.entity_id
_entity_poly.type
_entity_poly.pdbx_seq_one_letter_code
_entity_poly.pdbx_strand_id
1 'polypeptide(L)'
;MVTFQLARRGIATPAVLDAMKAVPREAFIPEDLREFAYEDSPLPIAEEQTISQPFIVARMIELAGLDPSDTVLEVGAGSGYAAAVMGKIADKVYAIERHKALAEQARKVIEKLDYGNVRIIHGDGTKGLPGEAPFDAIIVSAGGDMPAALKEQLAVGGCLIIPLSVDGHQVLTEIRRIDEDEYETIEHDAVRFVPLVADPDKPGHVQPGHKTPTATRPGHSAPDLASVMAEAAEPFDTHDDLARMAERFADRKVVCLGESTHGTSEFYSARAAITEHLVREHGFNIVAVEADWPDAAIYDKAIREGAGERQHAAEPFARFPRWMWRNEETWAMVRRLREINRGREETYQAGFYGLDVYSLCASIEAVIEFLEGEDSNLADAARERYGCLTPYCSEPGSYARMRIGNGFRKCEDRVVSVLTELLKERVENGEGLFDAEQNARIVKEAEKYYRTMYYGDANSWNLRDSHMADTLDRLLEHRGPDAKAIVWAHNSHIGDASQTEMGWIRGEHNIGQLVREKYGDDCALIGFSTHEGEVAAADDWDGRMRVKTVRPALEDAHEDHAFRTGIGRFLLDLGALDETQRQRLSEPKLQRAIGVIYRPETERASHYFRASLASQFDAWVWFAVTRAVEAKSASPAEGEDETWPFAV
;
A
#
# COMPACT_ATOMS: atom_id res chain seq x y z
N MET A 1 21.22 -5.59 -0.30
CA MET A 1 21.84 -4.24 -0.28
C MET A 1 22.73 -3.92 -1.48
N VAL A 2 24.07 -3.83 -1.35
CA VAL A 2 24.95 -3.05 -2.25
C VAL A 2 24.77 -3.29 -3.77
N THR A 3 24.95 -4.52 -4.26
CA THR A 3 24.90 -4.79 -5.72
C THR A 3 23.50 -4.64 -6.33
N PHE A 4 22.46 -5.04 -5.60
CA PHE A 4 21.11 -5.20 -6.17
C PHE A 4 20.18 -4.03 -5.86
N GLN A 5 20.33 -3.41 -4.69
CA GLN A 5 19.50 -2.30 -4.25
C GLN A 5 20.19 -0.96 -4.52
N LEU A 6 21.51 -0.82 -4.31
CA LEU A 6 22.19 0.47 -4.49
C LEU A 6 22.69 0.67 -5.94
N ALA A 7 23.59 -0.20 -6.39
CA ALA A 7 24.29 0.00 -7.67
C ALA A 7 23.35 -0.03 -8.88
N ARG A 8 22.33 -0.91 -8.87
CA ARG A 8 21.33 -0.97 -9.95
C ARG A 8 20.40 0.23 -10.00
N ARG A 9 20.22 0.94 -8.88
CA ARG A 9 19.41 2.16 -8.78
C ARG A 9 20.21 3.44 -9.05
N GLY A 10 21.45 3.29 -9.53
CA GLY A 10 22.26 4.42 -10.02
C GLY A 10 23.39 4.88 -9.10
N ILE A 11 23.56 4.30 -7.90
CA ILE A 11 24.72 4.60 -7.05
C ILE A 11 25.97 4.01 -7.71
N ALA A 12 26.83 4.87 -8.24
CA ALA A 12 27.95 4.46 -9.09
C ALA A 12 29.31 4.69 -8.41
N THR A 13 29.38 5.46 -7.34
CA THR A 13 30.63 5.84 -6.68
C THR A 13 31.25 4.66 -5.92
N PRO A 14 32.43 4.14 -6.30
CA PRO A 14 33.01 2.95 -5.69
C PRO A 14 33.26 3.09 -4.18
N ALA A 15 33.77 4.24 -3.74
CA ALA A 15 34.02 4.51 -2.33
C ALA A 15 32.73 4.42 -1.48
N VAL A 16 31.60 4.90 -2.00
CA VAL A 16 30.29 4.79 -1.35
C VAL A 16 29.82 3.35 -1.27
N LEU A 17 29.91 2.60 -2.37
CA LEU A 17 29.50 1.19 -2.40
C LEU A 17 30.36 0.32 -1.47
N ASP A 18 31.67 0.58 -1.40
CA ASP A 18 32.60 -0.12 -0.52
C ASP A 18 32.35 0.23 0.95
N ALA A 19 32.08 1.50 1.27
CA ALA A 19 31.69 1.92 2.62
C ALA A 19 30.38 1.25 3.07
N MET A 20 29.34 1.29 2.22
CA MET A 20 28.05 0.62 2.48
C MET A 20 28.19 -0.89 2.66
N LYS A 21 29.18 -1.52 2.04
CA LYS A 21 29.50 -2.95 2.20
C LYS A 21 30.26 -3.24 3.50
N ALA A 22 31.12 -2.32 3.93
CA ALA A 22 32.02 -2.51 5.06
C ALA A 22 31.36 -2.23 6.42
N VAL A 23 30.39 -1.30 6.49
CA VAL A 23 29.71 -0.94 7.74
C VAL A 23 28.64 -2.00 8.07
N PRO A 24 28.72 -2.69 9.24
CA PRO A 24 27.73 -3.70 9.63
C PRO A 24 26.44 -3.02 10.11
N ARG A 25 25.48 -2.82 9.20
CA ARG A 25 24.24 -2.08 9.48
C ARG A 25 23.43 -2.66 10.64
N GLU A 26 23.47 -3.98 10.85
CA GLU A 26 22.83 -4.71 11.94
C GLU A 26 23.32 -4.30 13.35
N ALA A 27 24.50 -3.68 13.45
CA ALA A 27 25.03 -3.16 14.72
C ALA A 27 24.35 -1.86 15.16
N PHE A 28 23.68 -1.17 14.24
CA PHE A 28 23.08 0.15 14.44
C PHE A 28 21.55 0.10 14.61
N ILE A 29 20.97 -1.09 14.76
CA ILE A 29 19.53 -1.29 14.90
C ILE A 29 19.19 -2.22 16.09
N PRO A 30 17.95 -2.14 16.61
CA PRO A 30 17.46 -3.04 17.65
C PRO A 30 17.62 -4.52 17.29
N GLU A 31 17.81 -5.37 18.30
CA GLU A 31 18.12 -6.79 18.11
C GLU A 31 17.01 -7.56 17.39
N ASP A 32 15.76 -7.22 17.67
CA ASP A 32 14.53 -7.73 17.07
C ASP A 32 14.35 -7.34 15.60
N LEU A 33 15.11 -6.36 15.10
CA LEU A 33 15.04 -5.89 13.71
C LEU A 33 16.27 -6.28 12.88
N ARG A 34 17.23 -7.01 13.45
CA ARG A 34 18.50 -7.37 12.77
C ARG A 34 18.31 -8.18 11.50
N GLU A 35 17.25 -8.99 11.41
CA GLU A 35 16.97 -9.75 10.20
C GLU A 35 16.63 -8.85 8.99
N PHE A 36 16.10 -7.65 9.25
CA PHE A 36 15.75 -6.65 8.24
C PHE A 36 16.88 -5.65 7.96
N ALA A 37 18.05 -5.80 8.61
CA ALA A 37 19.12 -4.79 8.59
C ALA A 37 19.56 -4.34 7.19
N TYR A 38 19.45 -5.22 6.20
CA TYR A 38 19.93 -5.01 4.83
C TYR A 38 18.79 -4.90 3.81
N GLU A 39 17.56 -4.78 4.28
CA GLU A 39 16.42 -4.36 3.45
C GLU A 39 16.54 -2.88 3.11
N ASP A 40 16.10 -2.52 1.91
CA ASP A 40 16.17 -1.14 1.43
C ASP A 40 14.96 -0.33 1.90
N SER A 41 14.77 -0.27 3.22
CA SER A 41 13.65 0.41 3.88
C SER A 41 14.14 1.17 5.12
N PRO A 42 13.41 2.21 5.57
CA PRO A 42 13.66 2.80 6.88
C PRO A 42 13.20 1.83 7.99
N LEU A 43 13.94 1.77 9.09
CA LEU A 43 13.58 0.96 10.26
C LEU A 43 13.44 1.83 11.50
N PRO A 44 12.52 1.52 12.43
CA PRO A 44 12.40 2.27 13.68
C PRO A 44 13.63 2.05 14.58
N ILE A 45 14.05 3.11 15.25
CA ILE A 45 15.06 3.11 16.31
C ILE A 45 14.47 3.80 17.55
N ALA A 46 15.25 3.93 18.62
CA ALA A 46 14.79 4.57 19.84
C ALA A 46 14.33 6.03 19.62
N GLU A 47 13.59 6.58 20.59
CA GLU A 47 13.14 7.98 20.58
C GLU A 47 12.22 8.35 19.39
N GLU A 48 11.45 7.38 18.89
CA GLU A 48 10.53 7.55 17.75
C GLU A 48 11.23 8.00 16.45
N GLN A 49 12.54 7.79 16.37
CA GLN A 49 13.33 8.07 15.18
C GLN A 49 13.39 6.86 14.26
N THR A 50 13.88 7.08 13.04
CA THR A 50 14.09 6.02 12.05
C THR A 50 15.51 6.05 11.54
N ILE A 51 16.16 4.89 11.43
CA ILE A 51 17.36 4.77 10.60
C ILE A 51 16.92 4.83 9.12
N SER A 52 17.51 5.75 8.35
CA SER A 52 17.11 5.99 6.97
C SER A 52 17.34 4.76 6.07
N GLN A 53 16.53 4.66 5.02
CA GLN A 53 16.68 3.70 3.92
C GLN A 53 18.13 3.68 3.40
N PRO A 54 18.77 2.51 3.21
CA PRO A 54 20.13 2.39 2.68
C PRO A 54 20.37 3.15 1.37
N PHE A 55 19.42 3.11 0.43
CA PHE A 55 19.51 3.87 -0.81
C PHE A 55 19.64 5.37 -0.58
N ILE A 56 18.81 5.94 0.30
CA ILE A 56 18.85 7.37 0.61
C ILE A 56 20.16 7.75 1.27
N VAL A 57 20.67 6.93 2.21
CA VAL A 57 22.00 7.16 2.82
C VAL A 57 23.09 7.18 1.75
N ALA A 58 23.13 6.17 0.88
CA ALA A 58 24.11 6.10 -0.19
C ALA A 58 23.99 7.26 -1.19
N ARG A 59 22.76 7.66 -1.54
CA ARG A 59 22.48 8.76 -2.46
C ARG A 59 22.94 10.10 -1.89
N MET A 60 22.64 10.40 -0.64
CA MET A 60 23.08 11.64 0.02
C MET A 60 24.60 11.73 0.09
N ILE A 61 25.28 10.63 0.43
CA ILE A 61 26.76 10.58 0.50
C ILE A 61 27.38 10.69 -0.90
N GLU A 62 26.77 10.07 -1.92
CA GLU A 62 27.22 10.20 -3.30
C GLU A 62 27.09 11.63 -3.83
N LEU A 63 25.96 12.30 -3.54
CA LEU A 63 25.75 13.70 -3.92
C LEU A 63 26.69 14.65 -3.18
N ALA A 64 27.02 14.37 -1.93
CA ALA A 64 28.00 15.15 -1.16
C ALA A 64 29.41 15.09 -1.76
N GLY A 65 29.74 14.05 -2.53
CA GLY A 65 30.99 13.96 -3.28
C GLY A 65 32.25 13.84 -2.42
N LEU A 66 32.19 13.10 -1.31
CA LEU A 66 33.23 13.06 -0.27
C LEU A 66 34.61 12.57 -0.77
N ASP A 67 35.67 13.22 -0.28
CA ASP A 67 37.09 12.88 -0.45
C ASP A 67 37.73 12.38 0.87
N PRO A 68 38.78 11.52 0.82
CA PRO A 68 39.51 11.07 2.01
C PRO A 68 40.15 12.14 2.88
N SER A 69 40.29 13.38 2.41
CA SER A 69 40.80 14.51 3.19
C SER A 69 39.71 15.35 3.86
N ASP A 70 38.43 15.07 3.60
CA ASP A 70 37.32 15.91 4.03
C ASP A 70 37.05 15.86 5.54
N THR A 71 36.64 17.00 6.08
CA THR A 71 36.00 17.13 7.38
C THR A 71 34.50 17.32 7.19
N VAL A 72 33.71 16.35 7.66
CA VAL A 72 32.27 16.26 7.41
C VAL A 72 31.46 16.54 8.67
N LEU A 73 30.37 17.30 8.52
CA LEU A 73 29.34 17.46 9.55
C LEU A 73 28.07 16.71 9.17
N GLU A 74 27.57 15.87 10.05
CA GLU A 74 26.25 15.26 9.99
C GLU A 74 25.32 15.92 11.01
N VAL A 75 24.10 16.27 10.58
CA VAL A 75 23.03 16.76 11.46
C VAL A 75 21.90 15.73 11.49
N GLY A 76 21.64 15.17 12.68
CA GLY A 76 20.68 14.08 12.88
C GLY A 76 21.35 12.71 12.86
N ALA A 77 22.33 12.48 13.75
CA ALA A 77 23.12 11.24 13.75
C ALA A 77 22.27 9.98 13.94
N GLY A 78 21.13 10.06 14.65
CA GLY A 78 20.23 8.95 14.90
C GLY A 78 20.95 7.78 15.58
N SER A 79 21.05 6.65 14.88
CA SER A 79 21.79 5.47 15.36
C SER A 79 23.31 5.56 15.17
N GLY A 80 23.80 6.50 14.36
CA GLY A 80 25.20 6.66 13.98
C GLY A 80 25.63 5.87 12.73
N TYR A 81 24.68 5.24 12.03
CA TYR A 81 24.99 4.42 10.84
C TYR A 81 25.58 5.25 9.69
N ALA A 82 24.93 6.36 9.31
CA ALA A 82 25.41 7.21 8.23
C ALA A 82 26.76 7.87 8.60
N ALA A 83 26.94 8.31 9.85
CA ALA A 83 28.23 8.72 10.41
C ALA A 83 29.34 7.68 10.16
N ALA A 84 29.07 6.40 10.42
CA ALA A 84 30.03 5.32 10.24
C ALA A 84 30.34 5.05 8.75
N VAL A 85 29.34 5.18 7.87
CA VAL A 85 29.54 5.07 6.40
C VAL A 85 30.42 6.21 5.90
N MET A 86 30.14 7.45 6.30
CA MET A 86 31.00 8.60 5.96
C MET A 86 32.41 8.45 6.54
N GLY A 87 32.54 7.90 7.75
CA GLY A 87 33.82 7.64 8.40
C GLY A 87 34.70 6.60 7.71
N LYS A 88 34.15 5.80 6.78
CA LYS A 88 34.93 4.94 5.88
C LYS A 88 35.50 5.69 4.67
N ILE A 89 35.03 6.90 4.40
CA ILE A 89 35.38 7.68 3.22
C ILE A 89 36.23 8.89 3.61
N ALA A 90 35.81 9.70 4.59
CA ALA A 90 36.40 11.00 4.93
C ALA A 90 37.45 10.94 6.09
N ASP A 91 38.26 12.00 6.24
CA ASP A 91 39.27 12.11 7.33
C ASP A 91 38.58 12.18 8.69
N LYS A 92 37.55 13.03 8.83
CA LYS A 92 36.83 13.24 10.08
C LYS A 92 35.33 13.41 9.86
N VAL A 93 34.55 12.84 10.76
CA VAL A 93 33.09 13.01 10.78
C VAL A 93 32.65 13.48 12.17
N TYR A 94 31.98 14.63 12.22
CA TYR A 94 31.29 15.13 13.39
C TYR A 94 29.79 14.93 13.18
N ALA A 95 29.11 14.23 14.07
CA ALA A 95 27.68 13.97 13.93
C ALA A 95 26.90 14.48 15.15
N ILE A 96 25.93 15.37 14.93
CA ILE A 96 25.12 15.97 15.99
C ILE A 96 23.79 15.23 16.12
N GLU A 97 23.42 14.88 17.34
CA GLU A 97 22.14 14.27 17.69
C GLU A 97 21.47 15.03 18.84
N ARG A 98 20.18 15.36 18.70
CA ARG A 98 19.42 16.13 19.70
C ARG A 98 18.93 15.28 20.86
N HIS A 99 18.67 13.98 20.63
CA HIS A 99 18.21 13.07 21.65
C HIS A 99 19.41 12.48 22.39
N LYS A 100 19.60 12.88 23.65
CA LYS A 100 20.70 12.40 24.50
C LYS A 100 20.83 10.86 24.50
N ALA A 101 19.70 10.14 24.60
CA ALA A 101 19.68 8.68 24.64
C ALA A 101 20.23 8.06 23.33
N LEU A 102 19.80 8.57 22.17
CA LEU A 102 20.31 8.14 20.86
C LEU A 102 21.78 8.49 20.69
N ALA A 103 22.20 9.71 21.06
CA ALA A 103 23.59 10.12 20.98
C ALA A 103 24.50 9.20 21.82
N GLU A 104 24.07 8.79 23.02
CA GLU A 104 24.79 7.85 23.87
C GLU A 104 24.83 6.43 23.30
N GLN A 105 23.74 5.96 22.68
CA GLN A 105 23.71 4.66 22.01
C GLN A 105 24.63 4.63 20.79
N ALA A 106 24.54 5.64 19.93
CA ALA A 106 25.39 5.79 18.75
C ALA A 106 26.87 5.82 19.15
N ARG A 107 27.26 6.57 20.19
CA ARG A 107 28.65 6.56 20.72
C ARG A 107 29.12 5.15 21.07
N LYS A 108 28.30 4.36 21.77
CA LYS A 108 28.66 2.99 22.16
C LYS A 108 28.87 2.09 20.95
N VAL A 109 28.03 2.22 19.91
CA VAL A 109 28.18 1.42 18.69
C VAL A 109 29.43 1.84 17.92
N ILE A 110 29.66 3.14 17.75
CA ILE A 110 30.84 3.72 17.09
C ILE A 110 32.15 3.30 17.79
N GLU A 111 32.20 3.39 19.12
CA GLU A 111 33.35 2.95 19.92
C GLU A 111 33.57 1.43 19.83
N LYS A 112 32.49 0.64 19.91
CA LYS A 112 32.56 -0.83 19.78
C LYS A 112 33.07 -1.28 18.42
N LEU A 113 32.76 -0.53 17.36
CA LEU A 113 33.19 -0.82 15.99
C LEU A 113 34.51 -0.14 15.59
N ASP A 114 35.17 0.57 16.52
CA ASP A 114 36.49 1.20 16.36
C ASP A 114 36.56 2.28 15.27
N TYR A 115 35.51 3.10 15.13
CA TYR A 115 35.51 4.27 14.25
C TYR A 115 36.12 5.50 14.96
N GLY A 116 37.45 5.52 15.08
CA GLY A 116 38.18 6.57 15.81
C GLY A 116 38.11 7.99 15.20
N ASN A 117 37.69 8.12 13.94
CA ASN A 117 37.51 9.38 13.24
C ASN A 117 36.06 9.92 13.27
N VAL A 118 35.13 9.21 13.90
CA VAL A 118 33.72 9.62 14.03
C VAL A 118 33.45 10.11 15.45
N ARG A 119 32.94 11.34 15.58
CA ARG A 119 32.59 11.95 16.87
C ARG A 119 31.10 12.27 16.95
N ILE A 120 30.37 11.55 17.79
CA ILE A 120 28.94 11.80 18.06
C ILE A 120 28.77 12.82 19.19
N ILE A 121 28.12 13.93 18.89
CA ILE A 121 27.91 15.08 19.77
C ILE A 121 26.41 15.17 20.11
N HIS A 122 26.10 15.35 21.39
CA HIS A 122 24.73 15.67 21.79
C HIS A 122 24.54 17.20 21.72
N GLY A 123 23.59 17.66 20.92
CA GLY A 123 23.32 19.10 20.78
C GLY A 123 22.30 19.45 19.69
N ASP A 124 22.09 20.76 19.54
CA ASP A 124 21.18 21.32 18.54
C ASP A 124 21.86 21.43 17.17
N GLY A 125 21.51 20.51 16.28
CA GLY A 125 22.06 20.46 14.93
C GLY A 125 21.74 21.68 14.05
N THR A 126 20.69 22.46 14.36
CA THR A 126 20.37 23.69 13.62
C THR A 126 21.44 24.77 13.77
N LYS A 127 22.27 24.67 14.82
CA LYS A 127 23.39 25.58 15.09
C LYS A 127 24.71 25.15 14.45
N GLY A 128 24.76 23.95 13.84
CA GLY A 128 26.00 23.32 13.41
C GLY A 128 27.01 23.14 14.55
N LEU A 129 28.30 23.18 14.23
CA LEU A 129 29.40 23.06 15.17
C LEU A 129 30.50 24.10 14.86
N PRO A 130 30.31 25.37 15.26
CA PRO A 130 31.20 26.47 14.87
C PRO A 130 32.67 26.29 15.28
N GLY A 131 32.94 25.53 16.35
CA GLY A 131 34.30 25.29 16.84
C GLY A 131 35.14 24.36 15.95
N GLU A 132 34.50 23.61 15.05
CA GLU A 132 35.15 22.68 14.12
C GLU A 132 34.95 23.09 12.65
N ALA A 133 34.20 24.17 12.40
CA ALA A 133 34.04 24.75 11.08
C ALA A 133 35.36 25.35 10.55
N PRO A 134 35.56 25.45 9.23
CA PRO A 134 34.62 25.08 8.17
C PRO A 134 34.57 23.58 7.87
N PHE A 135 33.48 23.12 7.26
CA PHE A 135 33.28 21.73 6.82
C PHE A 135 33.32 21.61 5.29
N ASP A 136 34.00 20.60 4.78
CA ASP A 136 34.05 20.31 3.34
C ASP A 136 32.70 19.74 2.84
N ALA A 137 32.02 18.99 3.70
CA ALA A 137 30.66 18.54 3.45
C ALA A 137 29.76 18.62 4.69
N ILE A 138 28.48 18.94 4.48
CA ILE A 138 27.45 18.93 5.52
C ILE A 138 26.27 18.08 5.02
N ILE A 139 25.88 17.05 5.77
CA ILE A 139 24.74 16.19 5.43
C ILE A 139 23.70 16.28 6.55
N VAL A 140 22.46 16.61 6.19
CA VAL A 140 21.35 16.77 7.14
C VAL A 140 20.34 15.64 6.95
N SER A 141 20.22 14.76 7.94
CA SER A 141 19.31 13.60 7.93
C SER A 141 17.97 13.89 8.61
N ALA A 142 17.49 15.13 8.47
CA ALA A 142 16.19 15.61 8.92
C ALA A 142 15.71 16.71 7.96
N GLY A 143 14.40 16.82 7.74
CA GLY A 143 13.83 17.76 6.76
C GLY A 143 13.26 19.02 7.40
N GLY A 144 13.37 20.16 6.73
CA GLY A 144 12.84 21.43 7.25
C GLY A 144 13.31 22.65 6.46
N ASP A 145 13.27 23.82 7.12
CA ASP A 145 13.84 25.05 6.58
C ASP A 145 15.37 25.03 6.68
N MET A 146 16.04 25.69 5.73
CA MET A 146 17.49 25.83 5.72
C MET A 146 18.02 26.60 6.94
N PRO A 147 18.84 25.98 7.83
CA PRO A 147 19.49 26.73 8.90
C PRO A 147 20.66 27.56 8.36
N ALA A 148 20.61 28.88 8.56
CA ALA A 148 21.67 29.80 8.11
C ALA A 148 23.06 29.41 8.63
N ALA A 149 23.14 28.93 9.88
CA ALA A 149 24.39 28.51 10.50
C ALA A 149 25.09 27.37 9.75
N LEU A 150 24.35 26.47 9.09
CA LEU A 150 24.95 25.38 8.32
C LEU A 150 25.56 25.90 7.00
N LYS A 151 24.90 26.84 6.32
CA LYS A 151 25.48 27.50 5.14
C LYS A 151 26.77 28.26 5.47
N GLU A 152 26.76 29.01 6.57
CA GLU A 152 27.92 29.81 7.01
C GLU A 152 29.15 28.95 7.35
N GLN A 153 28.92 27.74 7.89
CA GLN A 153 29.96 26.80 8.30
C GLN A 153 30.48 25.91 7.15
N LEU A 154 29.89 25.99 5.96
CA LEU A 154 30.34 25.25 4.78
C LEU A 154 31.60 25.90 4.20
N ALA A 155 32.65 25.13 3.92
CA ALA A 155 33.86 25.63 3.25
C ALA A 155 33.56 26.15 1.85
N VAL A 156 34.37 27.09 1.34
CA VAL A 156 34.34 27.44 -0.09
C VAL A 156 34.81 26.22 -0.89
N GLY A 157 34.01 25.82 -1.87
CA GLY A 157 34.14 24.55 -2.60
C GLY A 157 33.39 23.38 -1.96
N GLY A 158 32.84 23.55 -0.75
CA GLY A 158 32.13 22.50 -0.02
C GLY A 158 30.69 22.28 -0.48
N CYS A 159 30.13 21.14 -0.08
CA CYS A 159 28.79 20.69 -0.46
C CYS A 159 27.88 20.44 0.76
N LEU A 160 26.66 20.98 0.74
CA LEU A 160 25.63 20.74 1.75
C LEU A 160 24.44 19.99 1.12
N ILE A 161 24.09 18.85 1.70
CA ILE A 161 22.94 18.02 1.31
C ILE A 161 21.87 18.09 2.41
N ILE A 162 20.67 18.53 2.06
CA ILE A 162 19.55 18.70 3.02
C ILE A 162 18.18 18.49 2.34
N PRO A 163 17.23 17.80 3.00
CA PRO A 163 15.83 17.80 2.60
C PRO A 163 15.14 19.14 2.93
N LEU A 164 14.85 19.98 1.94
CA LEU A 164 14.14 21.24 2.14
C LEU A 164 12.65 21.11 1.93
N SER A 165 11.86 21.82 2.75
CA SER A 165 10.41 21.90 2.55
C SER A 165 10.07 22.91 1.44
N VAL A 166 9.57 22.41 0.31
CA VAL A 166 9.12 23.19 -0.85
C VAL A 166 7.66 22.86 -1.09
N ASP A 167 6.78 23.86 -1.13
CA ASP A 167 5.34 23.69 -1.43
C ASP A 167 4.64 22.50 -0.71
N GLY A 168 4.95 22.31 0.58
CA GLY A 168 4.34 21.28 1.42
C GLY A 168 4.88 19.86 1.26
N HIS A 169 5.93 19.66 0.45
CA HIS A 169 6.68 18.40 0.32
C HIS A 169 8.18 18.64 0.60
N GLN A 170 8.97 17.57 0.77
CA GLN A 170 10.42 17.68 0.98
C GLN A 170 11.17 17.27 -0.29
N VAL A 171 12.12 18.09 -0.70
CA VAL A 171 12.99 17.84 -1.86
C VAL A 171 14.42 17.74 -1.38
N LEU A 172 15.15 16.73 -1.85
CA LEU A 172 16.57 16.60 -1.54
C LEU A 172 17.32 17.68 -2.29
N THR A 173 17.95 18.60 -1.57
CA THR A 173 18.62 19.75 -2.13
C THR A 173 20.12 19.69 -1.87
N GLU A 174 20.89 19.88 -2.94
CA GLU A 174 22.33 20.04 -2.93
C GLU A 174 22.67 21.53 -3.03
N ILE A 175 23.55 22.00 -2.16
CA ILE A 175 24.02 23.39 -2.14
C ILE A 175 25.54 23.41 -2.13
N ARG A 176 26.13 24.00 -3.16
CA ARG A 176 27.59 24.17 -3.28
C ARG A 176 27.96 25.61 -3.00
N ARG A 177 28.94 25.84 -2.12
CA ARG A 177 29.49 27.19 -1.89
C ARG A 177 30.59 27.45 -2.91
N ILE A 178 30.34 28.36 -3.85
CA ILE A 178 31.27 28.65 -4.96
C ILE A 178 32.31 29.70 -4.56
N ASP A 179 31.89 30.69 -3.76
CA ASP A 179 32.75 31.77 -3.24
C ASP A 179 32.26 32.19 -1.82
N GLU A 180 32.83 33.23 -1.22
CA GLU A 180 32.48 33.71 0.12
C GLU A 180 30.97 33.95 0.28
N ASP A 181 30.31 34.54 -0.72
CA ASP A 181 28.88 34.89 -0.68
C ASP A 181 28.04 34.22 -1.79
N GLU A 182 28.64 33.35 -2.61
CA GLU A 182 27.97 32.72 -3.76
C GLU A 182 27.68 31.24 -3.52
N TYR A 183 26.42 30.84 -3.74
CA TYR A 183 25.96 29.47 -3.59
C TYR A 183 25.18 29.01 -4.82
N GLU A 184 25.51 27.83 -5.31
CA GLU A 184 24.72 27.12 -6.31
C GLU A 184 23.77 26.14 -5.61
N THR A 185 22.54 26.03 -6.08
CA THR A 185 21.52 25.12 -5.51
C THR A 185 20.96 24.23 -6.60
N ILE A 186 20.96 22.92 -6.36
CA ILE A 186 20.46 21.89 -7.26
C ILE A 186 19.43 21.06 -6.50
N GLU A 187 18.23 20.96 -7.05
CA GLU A 187 17.17 20.11 -6.53
C GLU A 187 17.25 18.73 -7.17
N HIS A 188 17.11 17.69 -6.36
CA HIS A 188 17.13 16.28 -6.77
C HIS A 188 15.76 15.64 -6.53
N ASP A 189 15.75 14.44 -5.97
CA ASP A 189 14.56 13.62 -5.79
C ASP A 189 13.68 14.12 -4.63
N ALA A 190 12.36 13.89 -4.74
CA ALA A 190 11.45 14.06 -3.61
C ALA A 190 11.76 13.04 -2.51
N VAL A 191 11.78 13.48 -1.26
CA VAL A 191 12.13 12.66 -0.10
C VAL A 191 11.20 12.93 1.07
N ARG A 192 11.29 12.12 2.14
CA ARG A 192 10.55 12.37 3.37
C ARG A 192 11.36 11.95 4.58
N PHE A 193 11.76 12.94 5.35
CA PHE A 193 12.50 12.84 6.59
C PHE A 193 11.68 13.37 7.75
N VAL A 194 12.03 12.93 8.97
CA VAL A 194 11.54 13.51 10.21
C VAL A 194 11.90 15.01 10.29
N PRO A 195 11.10 15.86 10.96
CA PRO A 195 11.38 17.28 11.03
C PRO A 195 12.72 17.63 11.70
N LEU A 196 13.43 18.61 11.16
CA LEU A 196 14.57 19.24 11.83
C LEU A 196 14.06 20.21 12.91
N VAL A 197 14.34 19.90 14.18
CA VAL A 197 13.78 20.64 15.33
C VAL A 197 14.91 21.24 16.17
N ALA A 198 14.79 22.54 16.51
CA ALA A 198 15.66 23.21 17.45
C ALA A 198 15.45 22.71 18.89
N ASP A 199 16.49 22.72 19.72
CA ASP A 199 16.46 22.17 21.08
C ASP A 199 15.56 23.01 22.02
N PRO A 200 14.52 22.44 22.67
CA PRO A 200 13.54 23.18 23.48
C PRO A 200 14.04 23.68 24.85
N ASP A 201 15.28 23.40 25.27
CA ASP A 201 15.79 23.76 26.61
C ASP A 201 16.23 25.24 26.80
N LYS A 202 15.40 26.19 26.35
CA LYS A 202 15.37 27.57 26.91
C LYS A 202 13.93 28.11 26.99
N PRO A 203 13.45 28.54 28.18
CA PRO A 203 12.11 29.07 28.35
C PRO A 203 12.01 30.49 27.79
N GLY A 204 11.52 30.62 26.56
CA GLY A 204 10.95 31.86 26.04
C GLY A 204 9.45 31.87 26.33
N HIS A 205 9.03 32.65 27.33
CA HIS A 205 7.62 32.94 27.57
C HIS A 205 6.94 33.44 26.28
N VAL A 206 5.94 32.70 25.80
CA VAL A 206 4.85 33.30 25.02
C VAL A 206 3.54 32.93 25.71
N GLN A 207 3.07 33.84 26.55
CA GLN A 207 1.70 33.82 27.04
C GLN A 207 0.73 34.23 25.91
N PRO A 208 -0.52 33.73 25.94
CA PRO A 208 -1.54 34.08 24.96
C PRO A 208 -2.07 35.49 25.24
N GLY A 209 -1.99 36.40 24.27
CA GLY A 209 -2.64 37.71 24.40
C GLY A 209 -2.22 38.79 23.40
N HIS A 210 -3.04 38.94 22.35
CA HIS A 210 -3.44 40.22 21.75
C HIS A 210 -2.41 41.09 20.99
N LYS A 211 -2.45 41.03 19.65
CA LYS A 211 -3.25 41.94 18.78
C LYS A 211 -2.78 41.80 17.32
N THR A 212 -3.63 41.21 16.50
CA THR A 212 -3.54 41.23 15.04
C THR A 212 -3.61 42.68 14.56
N PRO A 213 -2.69 43.17 13.71
CA PRO A 213 -2.93 44.34 12.90
C PRO A 213 -3.92 43.94 11.80
N THR A 214 -5.16 44.39 11.95
CA THR A 214 -6.18 44.41 10.90
C THR A 214 -5.66 45.18 9.70
N ALA A 215 -5.26 44.46 8.65
CA ALA A 215 -5.38 44.91 7.28
C ALA A 215 -6.63 44.26 6.70
N THR A 216 -7.76 44.96 6.85
CA THR A 216 -9.02 44.62 6.19
C THR A 216 -8.84 44.66 4.67
N ARG A 217 -8.72 43.47 4.06
CA ARG A 217 -9.20 43.22 2.70
C ARG A 217 -10.54 42.49 2.84
N PRO A 218 -11.64 43.00 2.27
CA PRO A 218 -12.88 42.24 2.19
C PRO A 218 -12.68 41.17 1.10
N GLY A 219 -12.56 39.92 1.53
CA GLY A 219 -12.57 38.74 0.66
C GLY A 219 -13.04 37.58 1.52
N HIS A 220 -14.17 36.98 1.14
CA HIS A 220 -14.82 35.87 1.82
C HIS A 220 -13.80 34.84 2.33
N SER A 221 -13.82 34.53 3.63
CA SER A 221 -13.11 33.34 4.14
C SER A 221 -13.67 32.13 3.41
N ALA A 222 -12.82 31.37 2.72
CA ALA A 222 -13.25 30.15 2.03
C ALA A 222 -14.03 29.26 3.01
N PRO A 223 -15.13 28.64 2.57
CA PRO A 223 -15.94 27.79 3.43
C PRO A 223 -15.10 26.63 4.02
N ASP A 224 -15.38 26.29 5.27
CA ASP A 224 -14.82 25.12 5.94
C ASP A 224 -15.16 23.86 5.14
N LEU A 225 -14.22 22.91 5.06
CA LEU A 225 -14.38 21.73 4.22
C LEU A 225 -15.54 20.85 4.72
N ALA A 226 -15.81 20.82 6.03
CA ALA A 226 -16.99 20.18 6.58
C ALA A 226 -18.31 20.83 6.07
N SER A 227 -18.35 22.16 5.92
CA SER A 227 -19.52 22.83 5.31
C SER A 227 -19.68 22.48 3.83
N VAL A 228 -18.55 22.43 3.09
CA VAL A 228 -18.55 21.99 1.68
C VAL A 228 -19.09 20.56 1.55
N MET A 229 -18.62 19.63 2.40
CA MET A 229 -19.13 18.25 2.43
C MET A 229 -20.61 18.19 2.83
N ALA A 230 -21.03 18.95 3.84
CA ALA A 230 -22.42 18.94 4.30
C ALA A 230 -23.40 19.47 3.25
N GLU A 231 -22.99 20.45 2.45
CA GLU A 231 -23.79 20.99 1.34
C GLU A 231 -23.93 20.01 0.17
N ALA A 232 -22.90 19.20 -0.08
CA ALA A 232 -22.88 18.20 -1.15
C ALA A 232 -23.38 16.81 -0.73
N ALA A 233 -23.53 16.57 0.58
CA ALA A 233 -23.94 15.28 1.12
C ALA A 233 -25.37 14.92 0.73
N GLU A 234 -25.55 13.71 0.20
CA GLU A 234 -26.85 13.09 0.00
C GLU A 234 -27.08 12.02 1.08
N PRO A 235 -27.86 12.31 2.15
CA PRO A 235 -28.07 11.36 3.24
C PRO A 235 -28.93 10.17 2.82
N PHE A 236 -28.70 9.02 3.45
CA PHE A 236 -29.51 7.81 3.26
C PHE A 236 -29.77 7.08 4.58
N ASP A 237 -30.93 6.45 4.70
CA ASP A 237 -31.34 5.75 5.92
C ASP A 237 -30.99 4.25 5.85
N THR A 238 -31.20 3.63 4.68
CA THR A 238 -31.03 2.19 4.45
C THR A 238 -30.00 1.90 3.35
N HIS A 239 -29.45 0.67 3.32
CA HIS A 239 -28.57 0.25 2.22
C HIS A 239 -29.32 0.16 0.87
N ASP A 240 -30.64 -0.06 0.89
CA ASP A 240 -31.46 -0.04 -0.33
C ASP A 240 -31.61 1.38 -0.89
N ASP A 241 -31.65 2.41 -0.03
CA ASP A 241 -31.59 3.81 -0.47
C ASP A 241 -30.26 4.08 -1.17
N LEU A 242 -29.15 3.69 -0.54
CA LEU A 242 -27.82 3.80 -1.14
C LEU A 242 -27.71 3.06 -2.48
N ALA A 243 -28.25 1.84 -2.57
CA ALA A 243 -28.24 1.06 -3.82
C ALA A 243 -29.00 1.79 -4.96
N ARG A 244 -30.16 2.39 -4.67
CA ARG A 244 -30.89 3.24 -5.63
C ARG A 244 -30.11 4.49 -6.00
N MET A 245 -29.38 5.11 -5.06
CA MET A 245 -28.56 6.27 -5.36
C MET A 245 -27.39 5.91 -6.29
N ALA A 246 -26.82 4.71 -6.12
CA ALA A 246 -25.73 4.18 -6.95
C ALA A 246 -26.19 3.77 -8.37
N GLU A 247 -27.50 3.69 -8.64
CA GLU A 247 -28.06 3.46 -9.98
C GLU A 247 -27.53 4.47 -11.02
N ARG A 248 -27.13 5.67 -10.60
CA ARG A 248 -26.52 6.67 -11.49
C ARG A 248 -25.21 6.23 -12.14
N PHE A 249 -24.55 5.20 -11.60
CA PHE A 249 -23.33 4.60 -12.16
C PHE A 249 -23.64 3.32 -12.93
N ALA A 250 -24.92 2.97 -13.11
CA ALA A 250 -25.31 1.72 -13.74
C ALA A 250 -25.11 1.72 -15.26
N ASP A 251 -24.84 2.86 -15.90
CA ASP A 251 -24.50 2.92 -17.32
C ASP A 251 -23.05 2.52 -17.61
N ARG A 252 -22.19 2.53 -16.58
CA ARG A 252 -20.76 2.22 -16.68
C ARG A 252 -20.52 0.73 -16.90
N LYS A 253 -19.48 0.41 -17.67
CA LYS A 253 -19.02 -0.97 -17.89
C LYS A 253 -18.37 -1.59 -16.65
N VAL A 254 -17.64 -0.80 -15.86
CA VAL A 254 -16.98 -1.26 -14.63
C VAL A 254 -17.33 -0.34 -13.45
N VAL A 255 -17.89 -0.92 -12.38
CA VAL A 255 -18.16 -0.20 -11.13
C VAL A 255 -17.27 -0.77 -10.03
N CYS A 256 -16.33 0.02 -9.55
CA CYS A 256 -15.40 -0.37 -8.51
C CYS A 256 -15.87 0.14 -7.14
N LEU A 257 -16.01 -0.77 -6.18
CA LEU A 257 -16.47 -0.52 -4.82
C LEU A 257 -15.33 -0.76 -3.83
N GLY A 258 -14.76 0.34 -3.35
CA GLY A 258 -13.69 0.39 -2.37
C GLY A 258 -14.14 0.10 -0.94
N GLU A 259 -13.19 -0.05 -0.04
CA GLU A 259 -13.42 0.05 1.40
C GLU A 259 -12.18 0.57 2.13
N SER A 260 -12.35 1.43 3.13
CA SER A 260 -11.23 1.91 3.96
C SER A 260 -10.80 0.89 5.01
N THR A 261 -11.58 -0.18 5.22
CA THR A 261 -11.24 -1.26 6.14
C THR A 261 -11.74 -2.62 5.64
N HIS A 262 -10.97 -3.71 5.79
CA HIS A 262 -11.39 -5.06 5.36
C HIS A 262 -12.32 -5.83 6.32
N GLY A 263 -12.71 -5.23 7.44
CA GLY A 263 -13.37 -5.95 8.54
C GLY A 263 -14.64 -5.29 9.06
N THR A 264 -15.31 -4.47 8.24
CA THR A 264 -16.43 -3.62 8.69
C THR A 264 -17.77 -4.05 8.08
N SER A 265 -18.73 -4.38 8.95
CA SER A 265 -20.05 -4.93 8.59
C SER A 265 -20.85 -4.01 7.65
N GLU A 266 -20.88 -2.72 7.94
CA GLU A 266 -21.62 -1.73 7.13
C GLU A 266 -21.08 -1.65 5.70
N PHE A 267 -19.76 -1.75 5.50
CA PHE A 267 -19.15 -1.69 4.16
C PHE A 267 -19.52 -2.92 3.33
N TYR A 268 -19.46 -4.12 3.92
CA TYR A 268 -19.90 -5.34 3.23
C TYR A 268 -21.38 -5.30 2.88
N SER A 269 -22.24 -4.90 3.83
CA SER A 269 -23.68 -4.83 3.62
C SER A 269 -24.07 -3.79 2.55
N ALA A 270 -23.42 -2.64 2.56
CA ALA A 270 -23.65 -1.56 1.61
C ALA A 270 -23.18 -1.95 0.19
N ARG A 271 -21.97 -2.51 0.06
CA ARG A 271 -21.49 -3.01 -1.23
C ARG A 271 -22.37 -4.14 -1.76
N ALA A 272 -22.83 -5.05 -0.90
CA ALA A 272 -23.74 -6.14 -1.29
C ALA A 272 -25.07 -5.58 -1.84
N ALA A 273 -25.66 -4.59 -1.19
CA ALA A 273 -26.90 -3.96 -1.66
C ALA A 273 -26.74 -3.30 -3.04
N ILE A 274 -25.64 -2.56 -3.25
CA ILE A 274 -25.31 -1.96 -4.57
C ILE A 274 -25.14 -3.07 -5.61
N THR A 275 -24.34 -4.09 -5.30
CA THR A 275 -24.06 -5.21 -6.21
C THR A 275 -25.33 -5.94 -6.62
N GLU A 276 -26.17 -6.33 -5.66
CA GLU A 276 -27.42 -7.04 -5.92
C GLU A 276 -28.38 -6.21 -6.75
N HIS A 277 -28.47 -4.90 -6.50
CA HIS A 277 -29.31 -3.99 -7.28
C HIS A 277 -28.82 -3.88 -8.73
N LEU A 278 -27.51 -3.65 -8.94
CA LEU A 278 -26.91 -3.54 -10.27
C LEU A 278 -26.99 -4.85 -11.07
N VAL A 279 -26.80 -6.01 -10.42
CA VAL A 279 -26.99 -7.32 -11.05
C VAL A 279 -28.46 -7.56 -11.42
N ARG A 280 -29.37 -7.18 -10.51
CA ARG A 280 -30.80 -7.44 -10.71
C ARG A 280 -31.37 -6.62 -11.86
N GLU A 281 -31.10 -5.32 -11.86
CA GLU A 281 -31.79 -4.34 -12.70
C GLU A 281 -30.96 -3.85 -13.91
N HIS A 282 -29.62 -3.97 -13.88
CA HIS A 282 -28.74 -3.30 -14.87
C HIS A 282 -27.74 -4.22 -15.58
N GLY A 283 -27.96 -5.53 -15.53
CA GLY A 283 -27.25 -6.51 -16.35
C GLY A 283 -25.78 -6.74 -15.98
N PHE A 284 -25.35 -6.33 -14.78
CA PHE A 284 -24.03 -6.71 -14.29
C PHE A 284 -23.99 -8.22 -14.05
N ASN A 285 -22.99 -8.89 -14.63
CA ASN A 285 -22.86 -10.35 -14.58
C ASN A 285 -21.48 -10.82 -14.09
N ILE A 286 -20.58 -9.89 -13.76
CA ILE A 286 -19.28 -10.19 -13.14
C ILE A 286 -19.23 -9.49 -11.78
N VAL A 287 -19.10 -10.27 -10.69
CA VAL A 287 -18.71 -9.76 -9.37
C VAL A 287 -17.28 -10.22 -9.12
N ALA A 288 -16.32 -9.31 -9.31
CA ALA A 288 -14.90 -9.59 -9.14
C ALA A 288 -14.42 -9.04 -7.78
N VAL A 289 -13.66 -9.83 -7.03
CA VAL A 289 -13.26 -9.49 -5.65
C VAL A 289 -11.75 -9.63 -5.45
N GLU A 290 -11.19 -8.83 -4.54
CA GLU A 290 -9.81 -8.93 -4.05
C GLU A 290 -9.62 -10.20 -3.22
N ALA A 291 -9.63 -11.34 -3.92
CA ALA A 291 -9.54 -12.66 -3.33
C ALA A 291 -8.86 -13.65 -4.28
N ASP A 292 -8.45 -14.78 -3.71
CA ASP A 292 -7.87 -15.91 -4.43
C ASP A 292 -8.89 -16.51 -5.43
N TRP A 293 -8.47 -16.70 -6.68
CA TRP A 293 -9.34 -17.21 -7.75
C TRP A 293 -9.98 -18.58 -7.45
N PRO A 294 -9.23 -19.61 -7.00
CA PRO A 294 -9.81 -20.93 -6.71
C PRO A 294 -10.86 -20.90 -5.59
N ASP A 295 -10.64 -20.08 -4.55
CA ASP A 295 -11.56 -19.97 -3.43
C ASP A 295 -12.86 -19.28 -3.86
N ALA A 296 -12.77 -18.24 -4.70
CA ALA A 296 -13.92 -17.57 -5.29
C ALA A 296 -14.72 -18.49 -6.22
N ALA A 297 -14.05 -19.38 -6.96
CA ALA A 297 -14.71 -20.36 -7.84
C ALA A 297 -15.66 -21.31 -7.08
N ILE A 298 -15.42 -21.57 -5.80
CA ILE A 298 -16.33 -22.34 -4.95
C ILE A 298 -17.64 -21.56 -4.71
N TYR A 299 -17.54 -20.25 -4.47
CA TYR A 299 -18.71 -19.38 -4.29
C TYR A 299 -19.47 -19.21 -5.61
N ASP A 300 -18.75 -19.08 -6.71
CA ASP A 300 -19.32 -18.98 -8.06
C ASP A 300 -20.15 -20.20 -8.46
N LYS A 301 -19.61 -21.41 -8.29
CA LYS A 301 -20.33 -22.67 -8.53
C LYS A 301 -21.63 -22.70 -7.73
N ALA A 302 -21.60 -22.29 -6.46
CA ALA A 302 -22.79 -22.22 -5.63
C ALA A 302 -23.83 -21.20 -6.13
N ILE A 303 -23.38 -20.08 -6.69
CA ILE A 303 -24.23 -19.02 -7.24
C ILE A 303 -24.89 -19.43 -8.57
N ARG A 304 -24.15 -20.12 -9.45
CA ARG A 304 -24.60 -20.44 -10.82
C ARG A 304 -25.26 -21.82 -10.94
N GLU A 305 -24.69 -22.84 -10.31
CA GLU A 305 -25.13 -24.24 -10.43
C GLU A 305 -25.95 -24.70 -9.21
N GLY A 306 -25.77 -24.05 -8.06
CA GLY A 306 -26.33 -24.45 -6.78
C GLY A 306 -25.46 -25.45 -6.02
N ALA A 307 -25.84 -25.77 -4.78
CA ALA A 307 -25.07 -26.70 -3.96
C ALA A 307 -25.25 -28.15 -4.45
N GLY A 308 -24.21 -28.72 -5.05
CA GLY A 308 -24.15 -30.16 -5.35
C GLY A 308 -24.01 -31.02 -4.09
N GLU A 309 -24.36 -32.31 -4.18
CA GLU A 309 -24.15 -33.27 -3.09
C GLU A 309 -22.65 -33.38 -2.75
N ARG A 310 -22.24 -32.77 -1.63
CA ARG A 310 -20.90 -32.88 -1.00
C ARG A 310 -19.72 -32.70 -1.96
N GLN A 311 -19.31 -31.45 -2.19
CA GLN A 311 -17.95 -31.19 -2.67
C GLN A 311 -16.95 -31.44 -1.52
N HIS A 312 -16.34 -32.62 -1.53
CA HIS A 312 -15.12 -32.91 -0.81
C HIS A 312 -13.93 -32.37 -1.61
N ALA A 313 -13.47 -31.14 -1.34
CA ALA A 313 -12.10 -30.69 -1.58
C ALA A 313 -11.92 -29.25 -1.06
N ALA A 314 -11.23 -29.10 0.08
CA ALA A 314 -10.80 -27.84 0.72
C ALA A 314 -11.88 -26.83 1.20
N GLU A 315 -11.62 -26.23 2.36
CA GLU A 315 -12.43 -25.14 2.92
C GLU A 315 -12.12 -23.83 2.17
N PRO A 316 -13.08 -23.15 1.49
CA PRO A 316 -12.81 -21.90 0.80
C PRO A 316 -12.36 -20.83 1.80
N PHE A 317 -11.41 -19.98 1.39
CA PHE A 317 -10.89 -18.87 2.20
C PHE A 317 -10.37 -19.33 3.58
N ALA A 318 -9.75 -20.51 3.65
CA ALA A 318 -9.16 -21.05 4.87
C ALA A 318 -7.83 -20.39 5.25
N ARG A 319 -7.17 -19.73 4.30
CA ARG A 319 -5.93 -18.99 4.54
C ARG A 319 -6.20 -17.66 5.22
N PHE A 320 -5.19 -17.11 5.89
CA PHE A 320 -5.27 -15.77 6.43
C PHE A 320 -5.48 -14.73 5.30
N PRO A 321 -6.35 -13.72 5.51
CA PRO A 321 -7.28 -13.56 6.62
C PRO A 321 -8.60 -14.31 6.40
N ARG A 322 -8.97 -15.19 7.34
CA ARG A 322 -10.13 -16.06 7.17
C ARG A 322 -11.48 -15.34 7.13
N TRP A 323 -11.60 -14.15 7.72
CA TRP A 323 -12.89 -13.49 7.92
C TRP A 323 -13.33 -12.58 6.76
N MET A 324 -12.41 -12.17 5.88
CA MET A 324 -12.72 -11.22 4.80
C MET A 324 -13.84 -11.71 3.88
N TRP A 325 -13.81 -12.99 3.51
CA TRP A 325 -14.81 -13.57 2.62
C TRP A 325 -15.65 -14.66 3.29
N ARG A 326 -15.38 -14.94 4.59
CA ARG A 326 -16.17 -15.85 5.44
C ARG A 326 -16.79 -15.08 6.60
N ASN A 327 -17.81 -14.32 6.24
CA ASN A 327 -18.66 -13.58 7.16
C ASN A 327 -20.12 -13.71 6.71
N GLU A 328 -21.05 -13.34 7.59
CA GLU A 328 -22.48 -13.41 7.32
C GLU A 328 -22.88 -12.58 6.09
N GLU A 329 -22.31 -11.39 5.93
CA GLU A 329 -22.68 -10.46 4.87
C GLU A 329 -22.34 -11.01 3.48
N THR A 330 -21.16 -11.63 3.34
CA THR A 330 -20.74 -12.26 2.09
C THR A 330 -21.60 -13.50 1.80
N TRP A 331 -21.87 -14.33 2.80
CA TRP A 331 -22.74 -15.50 2.63
C TRP A 331 -24.19 -15.14 2.30
N ALA A 332 -24.71 -14.05 2.90
CA ALA A 332 -26.02 -13.52 2.56
C ALA A 332 -26.05 -13.01 1.11
N MET A 333 -24.99 -12.33 0.65
CA MET A 333 -24.88 -11.90 -0.75
C MET A 333 -24.82 -13.10 -1.71
N VAL A 334 -24.02 -14.13 -1.42
CA VAL A 334 -23.95 -15.37 -2.22
C VAL A 334 -25.33 -16.01 -2.40
N ARG A 335 -26.10 -16.14 -1.30
CA ARG A 335 -27.47 -16.66 -1.34
C ARG A 335 -28.39 -15.79 -2.21
N ARG A 336 -28.34 -14.47 -2.06
CA ARG A 336 -29.17 -13.54 -2.84
C ARG A 336 -28.79 -13.53 -4.33
N LEU A 337 -27.50 -13.62 -4.67
CA LEU A 337 -27.06 -13.76 -6.07
C LEU A 337 -27.56 -15.08 -6.69
N ARG A 338 -27.52 -16.20 -5.96
CA ARG A 338 -28.10 -17.47 -6.39
C ARG A 338 -29.59 -17.34 -6.67
N GLU A 339 -30.33 -16.64 -5.81
CA GLU A 339 -31.76 -16.37 -6.01
C GLU A 339 -32.01 -15.50 -7.25
N ILE A 340 -31.19 -14.45 -7.46
CA ILE A 340 -31.29 -13.57 -8.62
C ILE A 340 -31.01 -14.33 -9.93
N ASN A 341 -30.05 -15.26 -9.92
CA ASN A 341 -29.71 -16.10 -11.06
C ASN A 341 -30.77 -17.15 -11.41
N ARG A 342 -31.64 -17.51 -10.46
CA ARG A 342 -32.65 -18.55 -10.67
C ARG A 342 -33.57 -18.20 -11.83
N GLY A 343 -33.49 -18.99 -12.90
CA GLY A 343 -34.30 -18.81 -14.11
C GLY A 343 -33.74 -17.81 -15.11
N ARG A 344 -32.54 -17.25 -14.89
CA ARG A 344 -31.79 -16.47 -15.90
C ARG A 344 -31.03 -17.41 -16.83
N GLU A 345 -30.89 -17.01 -18.10
CA GLU A 345 -29.99 -17.69 -19.03
C GLU A 345 -28.54 -17.54 -18.58
N GLU A 346 -27.72 -18.55 -18.87
CA GLU A 346 -26.33 -18.67 -18.39
C GLU A 346 -25.46 -17.43 -18.69
N THR A 347 -25.66 -16.80 -19.85
CA THR A 347 -24.94 -15.58 -20.25
C THR A 347 -25.24 -14.37 -19.35
N TYR A 348 -26.43 -14.32 -18.75
CA TYR A 348 -26.89 -13.22 -17.88
C TYR A 348 -26.82 -13.55 -16.39
N GLN A 349 -26.37 -14.75 -16.04
CA GLN A 349 -26.12 -15.11 -14.65
C GLN A 349 -24.90 -14.36 -14.12
N ALA A 350 -25.03 -13.78 -12.94
CA ALA A 350 -23.89 -13.21 -12.24
C ALA A 350 -22.96 -14.32 -11.76
N GLY A 351 -21.66 -14.18 -12.00
CA GLY A 351 -20.62 -15.01 -11.41
C GLY A 351 -19.80 -14.27 -10.36
N PHE A 352 -19.00 -15.01 -9.60
CA PHE A 352 -18.16 -14.50 -8.51
C PHE A 352 -16.69 -14.90 -8.70
N TYR A 353 -15.80 -13.92 -8.87
CA TYR A 353 -14.43 -14.18 -9.33
C TYR A 353 -13.40 -13.56 -8.42
N GLY A 354 -12.34 -14.29 -8.10
CA GLY A 354 -11.16 -13.71 -7.47
C GLY A 354 -10.33 -12.94 -8.49
N LEU A 355 -9.57 -11.94 -8.05
CA LEU A 355 -8.63 -11.22 -8.91
C LEU A 355 -7.17 -11.41 -8.48
N ASP A 356 -6.94 -11.89 -7.26
CA ASP A 356 -5.64 -11.83 -6.61
C ASP A 356 -4.66 -12.93 -7.08
N VAL A 357 -3.38 -12.71 -6.82
CA VAL A 357 -2.26 -13.50 -7.36
C VAL A 357 -1.73 -14.55 -6.38
N TYR A 358 -2.21 -14.59 -5.14
CA TYR A 358 -1.55 -15.33 -4.07
C TYR A 358 -1.77 -16.85 -4.09
N SER A 359 -2.80 -17.36 -4.78
CA SER A 359 -3.30 -18.74 -4.72
C SER A 359 -2.45 -19.79 -5.44
N LEU A 360 -1.12 -19.73 -5.35
CA LEU A 360 -0.20 -20.55 -6.14
C LEU A 360 -0.57 -22.04 -6.15
N CYS A 361 -0.73 -22.66 -4.99
CA CYS A 361 -0.91 -24.11 -4.92
C CYS A 361 -2.34 -24.58 -5.19
N ALA A 362 -3.33 -23.82 -4.74
CA ALA A 362 -4.72 -24.08 -5.12
C ALA A 362 -4.91 -23.96 -6.64
N SER A 363 -4.22 -23.00 -7.30
CA SER A 363 -4.22 -22.88 -8.76
C SER A 363 -3.45 -24.00 -9.47
N ILE A 364 -2.36 -24.54 -8.88
CA ILE A 364 -1.70 -25.75 -9.40
C ILE A 364 -2.65 -26.94 -9.35
N GLU A 365 -3.33 -27.16 -8.22
CA GLU A 365 -4.28 -28.25 -8.02
C GLU A 365 -5.45 -28.16 -9.00
N ALA A 366 -6.05 -26.98 -9.17
CA ALA A 366 -7.14 -26.75 -10.12
C ALA A 366 -6.76 -27.06 -11.57
N VAL A 367 -5.55 -26.67 -12.01
CA VAL A 367 -5.05 -27.00 -13.36
C VAL A 367 -4.87 -28.51 -13.54
N ILE A 368 -4.31 -29.19 -12.53
CA ILE A 368 -4.08 -30.63 -12.59
C ILE A 368 -5.42 -31.38 -12.61
N GLU A 369 -6.39 -30.99 -11.77
CA GLU A 369 -7.73 -31.60 -11.72
C GLU A 369 -8.47 -31.46 -13.05
N PHE A 370 -8.41 -30.28 -13.69
CA PHE A 370 -8.96 -30.09 -15.03
C PHE A 370 -8.30 -31.02 -16.06
N LEU A 371 -6.97 -31.06 -16.09
CA LEU A 371 -6.22 -31.93 -17.02
C LEU A 371 -6.47 -33.42 -16.75
N GLU A 372 -6.73 -33.84 -15.52
CA GLU A 372 -7.12 -35.23 -15.22
C GLU A 372 -8.44 -35.63 -15.87
N GLY A 373 -9.38 -34.68 -15.97
CA GLY A 373 -10.65 -34.86 -16.65
C GLY A 373 -10.54 -34.94 -18.18
N GLU A 374 -9.57 -34.25 -18.75
CA GLU A 374 -9.36 -34.14 -20.21
C GLU A 374 -8.34 -35.14 -20.76
N ASP A 375 -7.10 -35.14 -20.24
CA ASP A 375 -6.01 -36.05 -20.63
C ASP A 375 -5.04 -36.33 -19.46
N SER A 376 -5.12 -37.56 -18.94
CA SER A 376 -4.25 -38.06 -17.87
C SER A 376 -2.74 -37.89 -18.12
N ASN A 377 -2.28 -37.94 -19.39
CA ASN A 377 -0.86 -37.75 -19.71
C ASN A 377 -0.44 -36.28 -19.56
N LEU A 378 -1.33 -35.35 -19.89
CA LEU A 378 -1.10 -33.91 -19.68
C LEU A 378 -1.13 -33.58 -18.18
N ALA A 379 -2.02 -34.21 -17.42
CA ALA A 379 -2.04 -34.08 -15.96
C ALA A 379 -0.71 -34.56 -15.33
N ASP A 380 -0.19 -35.72 -15.77
CA ASP A 380 1.11 -36.23 -15.33
C ASP A 380 2.26 -35.28 -15.69
N ALA A 381 2.25 -34.73 -16.91
CA ALA A 381 3.24 -33.75 -17.33
C ALA A 381 3.16 -32.44 -16.52
N ALA A 382 1.94 -31.97 -16.20
CA ALA A 382 1.72 -30.78 -15.37
C ALA A 382 2.24 -31.00 -13.94
N ARG A 383 1.94 -32.16 -13.32
CA ARG A 383 2.50 -32.55 -12.00
C ARG A 383 4.02 -32.53 -12.01
N GLU A 384 4.65 -33.09 -13.05
CA GLU A 384 6.10 -33.10 -13.16
C GLU A 384 6.67 -31.67 -13.27
N ARG A 385 6.06 -30.84 -14.12
CA ARG A 385 6.49 -29.47 -14.42
C ARG A 385 6.33 -28.53 -13.23
N TYR A 386 5.20 -28.60 -12.52
CA TYR A 386 4.94 -27.85 -11.29
C TYR A 386 5.65 -28.40 -10.06
N GLY A 387 6.22 -29.62 -10.12
CA GLY A 387 6.92 -30.25 -9.01
C GLY A 387 8.07 -29.44 -8.41
N CYS A 388 8.60 -28.44 -9.11
CA CYS A 388 9.59 -27.50 -8.55
C CYS A 388 8.98 -26.46 -7.59
N LEU A 389 7.68 -26.21 -7.64
CA LEU A 389 6.95 -25.25 -6.80
C LEU A 389 6.26 -25.91 -5.60
N THR A 390 5.91 -27.20 -5.70
CA THR A 390 5.20 -27.96 -4.66
C THR A 390 5.83 -27.91 -3.26
N PRO A 391 7.17 -27.94 -3.09
CA PRO A 391 7.79 -27.83 -1.76
C PRO A 391 7.55 -26.48 -1.05
N TYR A 392 7.13 -25.45 -1.80
CA TYR A 392 6.97 -24.09 -1.32
C TYR A 392 5.50 -23.72 -1.08
N CYS A 393 4.58 -24.67 -1.20
CA CYS A 393 3.16 -24.44 -0.96
C CYS A 393 2.82 -24.00 0.46
N SER A 394 3.54 -24.50 1.46
CA SER A 394 3.34 -24.14 2.87
C SER A 394 4.01 -22.83 3.28
N GLU A 395 5.08 -22.43 2.58
CA GLU A 395 5.79 -21.16 2.82
C GLU A 395 6.25 -20.54 1.48
N PRO A 396 5.36 -19.91 0.70
CA PRO A 396 5.72 -19.37 -0.62
C PRO A 396 6.84 -18.34 -0.59
N GLY A 397 6.98 -17.58 0.52
CA GLY A 397 8.09 -16.65 0.72
C GLY A 397 9.47 -17.32 0.82
N SER A 398 9.52 -18.61 1.16
CA SER A 398 10.78 -19.38 1.19
C SER A 398 11.31 -19.74 -0.20
N TYR A 399 10.44 -19.74 -1.23
CA TYR A 399 10.82 -19.94 -2.64
C TYR A 399 11.89 -18.93 -3.09
N ALA A 400 11.78 -17.68 -2.64
CA ALA A 400 12.75 -16.64 -2.96
C ALA A 400 14.17 -16.90 -2.38
N ARG A 401 14.28 -17.69 -1.30
CA ARG A 401 15.56 -18.04 -0.65
C ARG A 401 16.36 -19.10 -1.42
N MET A 402 15.76 -19.81 -2.38
CA MET A 402 16.40 -20.91 -3.10
C MET A 402 17.59 -20.45 -4.00
N ARG A 403 17.84 -19.12 -4.15
CA ARG A 403 18.68 -18.44 -5.19
C ARG A 403 20.16 -18.84 -5.32
N ILE A 404 20.61 -19.88 -4.62
CA ILE A 404 22.02 -20.28 -4.55
C ILE A 404 22.39 -21.33 -5.64
N GLY A 405 21.44 -21.88 -6.41
CA GLY A 405 21.72 -22.91 -7.45
C GLY A 405 21.22 -22.61 -8.88
N ASN A 406 21.85 -23.21 -9.90
CA ASN A 406 21.48 -23.12 -11.34
C ASN A 406 20.11 -23.75 -11.73
N GLY A 407 19.25 -24.09 -10.76
CA GLY A 407 17.96 -24.77 -10.98
C GLY A 407 16.81 -23.85 -11.45
N PHE A 408 16.95 -22.53 -11.31
CA PHE A 408 15.84 -21.56 -11.43
C PHE A 408 15.24 -21.37 -12.81
N ARG A 409 16.05 -21.05 -13.83
CA ARG A 409 15.53 -20.84 -15.19
C ARG A 409 14.75 -22.05 -15.69
N LYS A 410 15.16 -23.25 -15.26
CA LYS A 410 14.47 -24.49 -15.59
C LYS A 410 13.08 -24.61 -14.98
N CYS A 411 12.80 -23.98 -13.83
CA CYS A 411 11.47 -24.02 -13.22
C CYS A 411 10.52 -23.01 -13.91
N GLU A 412 10.98 -21.77 -14.15
CA GLU A 412 10.22 -20.76 -14.90
C GLU A 412 9.83 -21.26 -16.30
N ASP A 413 10.78 -21.82 -17.05
CA ASP A 413 10.52 -22.38 -18.39
C ASP A 413 9.48 -23.51 -18.35
N ARG A 414 9.48 -24.33 -17.29
CA ARG A 414 8.52 -25.43 -17.10
C ARG A 414 7.12 -24.92 -16.75
N VAL A 415 7.00 -23.93 -15.87
CA VAL A 415 5.72 -23.29 -15.52
C VAL A 415 5.08 -22.64 -16.75
N VAL A 416 5.86 -21.84 -17.50
CA VAL A 416 5.39 -21.20 -18.74
C VAL A 416 4.97 -22.24 -19.80
N SER A 417 5.64 -23.39 -19.86
CA SER A 417 5.29 -24.45 -20.82
C SER A 417 3.90 -25.05 -20.59
N VAL A 418 3.44 -25.19 -19.34
CA VAL A 418 2.08 -25.69 -19.04
C VAL A 418 1.03 -24.73 -19.57
N LEU A 419 1.18 -23.43 -19.29
CA LEU A 419 0.30 -22.40 -19.83
C LEU A 419 0.31 -22.39 -21.36
N THR A 420 1.49 -22.55 -21.98
CA THR A 420 1.63 -22.59 -23.44
C THR A 420 0.93 -23.81 -24.06
N GLU A 421 0.88 -24.93 -23.34
CA GLU A 421 0.21 -26.15 -23.80
C GLU A 421 -1.31 -26.01 -23.72
N LEU A 422 -1.85 -25.50 -22.60
CA LEU A 422 -3.27 -25.16 -22.48
C LEU A 422 -3.74 -24.19 -23.58
N LEU A 423 -2.96 -23.14 -23.86
CA LEU A 423 -3.28 -22.17 -24.91
C LEU A 423 -3.20 -22.74 -26.33
N LYS A 424 -2.55 -23.89 -26.55
CA LYS A 424 -2.50 -24.58 -27.85
C LYS A 424 -3.71 -25.49 -28.08
N GLU A 425 -4.33 -26.00 -27.02
CA GLU A 425 -5.50 -26.88 -27.09
C GLU A 425 -6.83 -26.12 -27.24
N ARG A 426 -6.76 -24.81 -27.48
CA ARG A 426 -7.83 -23.81 -27.58
C ARG A 426 -8.85 -24.01 -28.72
N VAL A 427 -9.06 -25.24 -29.16
CA VAL A 427 -10.00 -25.62 -30.22
C VAL A 427 -11.44 -25.65 -29.69
N GLU A 428 -11.66 -25.79 -28.38
CA GLU A 428 -12.98 -25.74 -27.74
C GLU A 428 -13.11 -24.53 -26.78
N ASN A 429 -14.19 -23.76 -26.92
CA ASN A 429 -14.51 -22.62 -26.04
C ASN A 429 -15.48 -23.11 -24.95
N GLY A 430 -15.03 -23.20 -23.70
CA GLY A 430 -15.87 -23.57 -22.56
C GLY A 430 -15.41 -22.92 -21.25
N GLU A 431 -16.33 -22.76 -20.30
CA GLU A 431 -16.06 -22.17 -18.97
C GLU A 431 -14.96 -22.93 -18.21
N GLY A 432 -14.92 -24.26 -18.29
CA GLY A 432 -13.89 -25.08 -17.65
C GLY A 432 -12.48 -24.82 -18.19
N LEU A 433 -12.34 -24.62 -19.50
CA LEU A 433 -11.04 -24.29 -20.10
C LEU A 433 -10.58 -22.89 -19.69
N PHE A 434 -11.50 -21.91 -19.64
CA PHE A 434 -11.17 -20.55 -19.19
C PHE A 434 -10.70 -20.54 -17.73
N ASP A 435 -11.37 -21.27 -16.84
CA ASP A 435 -10.97 -21.41 -15.44
C ASP A 435 -9.57 -22.05 -15.30
N ALA A 436 -9.29 -23.12 -16.07
CA ALA A 436 -7.98 -23.76 -16.08
C ALA A 436 -6.87 -22.84 -16.65
N GLU A 437 -7.14 -22.12 -17.75
CA GLU A 437 -6.22 -21.14 -18.32
C GLU A 437 -5.89 -20.03 -17.31
N GLN A 438 -6.92 -19.51 -16.63
CA GLN A 438 -6.75 -18.47 -15.63
C GLN A 438 -5.90 -18.95 -14.46
N ASN A 439 -6.18 -20.14 -13.92
CA ASN A 439 -5.37 -20.74 -12.88
C ASN A 439 -3.91 -20.95 -13.31
N ALA A 440 -3.66 -21.42 -14.53
CA ALA A 440 -2.29 -21.57 -15.05
C ALA A 440 -1.55 -20.22 -15.16
N ARG A 441 -2.26 -19.14 -15.50
CA ARG A 441 -1.69 -17.78 -15.50
C ARG A 441 -1.40 -17.28 -14.09
N ILE A 442 -2.27 -17.56 -13.13
CA ILE A 442 -2.01 -17.25 -11.72
C ILE A 442 -0.76 -18.00 -11.26
N VAL A 443 -0.57 -19.28 -11.57
CA VAL A 443 0.67 -20.00 -11.21
C VAL A 443 1.91 -19.29 -11.74
N LYS A 444 1.88 -18.85 -13.01
CA LYS A 444 2.97 -18.09 -13.63
C LYS A 444 3.22 -16.74 -12.94
N GLU A 445 2.18 -15.95 -12.72
CA GLU A 445 2.32 -14.61 -12.12
C GLU A 445 2.61 -14.68 -10.62
N ALA A 446 2.09 -15.67 -9.90
CA ALA A 446 2.39 -15.96 -8.50
C ALA A 446 3.86 -16.35 -8.31
N GLU A 447 4.41 -17.19 -9.18
CA GLU A 447 5.85 -17.49 -9.17
C GLU A 447 6.66 -16.20 -9.30
N LYS A 448 6.32 -15.35 -10.28
CA LYS A 448 6.98 -14.07 -10.50
C LYS A 448 6.78 -13.11 -9.32
N TYR A 449 5.59 -13.11 -8.72
CA TYR A 449 5.24 -12.30 -7.55
C TYR A 449 6.09 -12.71 -6.34
N TYR A 450 6.09 -13.98 -5.94
CA TYR A 450 6.88 -14.47 -4.82
C TYR A 450 8.39 -14.34 -5.05
N ARG A 451 8.84 -14.44 -6.31
CA ARG A 451 10.21 -14.10 -6.71
C ARG A 451 10.53 -12.62 -6.49
N THR A 452 9.57 -11.74 -6.75
CA THR A 452 9.73 -10.27 -6.65
C THR A 452 9.56 -9.78 -5.20
N MET A 453 8.73 -10.45 -4.40
CA MET A 453 8.39 -10.10 -3.02
C MET A 453 9.62 -10.00 -2.09
N TYR A 454 10.66 -10.82 -2.30
CA TYR A 454 11.93 -10.73 -1.54
C TYR A 454 12.73 -9.44 -1.81
N TYR A 455 12.42 -8.74 -2.90
CA TYR A 455 13.05 -7.46 -3.22
C TYR A 455 12.34 -6.27 -2.58
N GLY A 456 11.17 -6.47 -1.94
CA GLY A 456 10.50 -5.52 -1.03
C GLY A 456 10.29 -4.12 -1.61
N ASP A 457 9.63 -4.03 -2.77
CA ASP A 457 9.60 -2.79 -3.58
C ASP A 457 8.21 -2.56 -4.23
N ALA A 458 7.95 -1.33 -4.70
CA ALA A 458 6.76 -0.92 -5.47
C ALA A 458 6.49 -1.85 -6.66
N ASN A 459 7.53 -2.50 -7.17
CA ASN A 459 7.46 -3.53 -8.20
C ASN A 459 6.54 -4.71 -7.84
N SER A 460 6.46 -5.13 -6.57
CA SER A 460 5.59 -6.22 -6.14
C SER A 460 4.12 -5.79 -6.04
N TRP A 461 3.87 -4.56 -5.59
CA TRP A 461 2.55 -3.93 -5.58
C TRP A 461 2.02 -3.77 -7.01
N ASN A 462 2.81 -3.11 -7.86
CA ASN A 462 2.47 -2.87 -9.26
C ASN A 462 2.21 -4.18 -10.02
N LEU A 463 2.97 -5.24 -9.75
CA LEU A 463 2.73 -6.55 -10.34
C LEU A 463 1.37 -7.12 -9.93
N ARG A 464 1.01 -7.04 -8.65
CA ARG A 464 -0.24 -7.56 -8.11
C ARG A 464 -1.43 -6.81 -8.71
N ASP A 465 -1.42 -5.48 -8.70
CA ASP A 465 -2.52 -4.69 -9.22
C ASP A 465 -2.64 -4.75 -10.75
N SER A 466 -1.52 -4.81 -11.48
CA SER A 466 -1.56 -5.12 -12.92
C SER A 466 -2.15 -6.50 -13.19
N HIS A 467 -1.83 -7.51 -12.38
CA HIS A 467 -2.44 -8.83 -12.51
C HIS A 467 -3.96 -8.79 -12.29
N MET A 468 -4.43 -8.07 -11.27
CA MET A 468 -5.86 -7.92 -11.00
C MET A 468 -6.57 -7.23 -12.19
N ALA A 469 -6.00 -6.16 -12.73
CA ALA A 469 -6.53 -5.46 -13.91
C ALA A 469 -6.56 -6.37 -15.15
N ASP A 470 -5.45 -7.07 -15.44
CA ASP A 470 -5.37 -8.02 -16.56
C ASP A 470 -6.39 -9.17 -16.43
N THR A 471 -6.65 -9.63 -15.20
CA THR A 471 -7.65 -10.68 -14.93
C THR A 471 -9.07 -10.17 -15.16
N LEU A 472 -9.39 -8.95 -14.70
CA LEU A 472 -10.67 -8.30 -14.97
C LEU A 472 -10.92 -8.12 -16.48
N ASP A 473 -9.90 -7.71 -17.22
CA ASP A 473 -9.97 -7.53 -18.67
C ASP A 473 -10.32 -8.84 -19.39
N ARG A 474 -9.64 -9.93 -19.02
CA ARG A 474 -9.90 -11.26 -19.57
C ARG A 474 -11.31 -11.76 -19.23
N LEU A 475 -11.81 -11.46 -18.03
CA LEU A 475 -13.17 -11.78 -17.62
C LEU A 475 -14.22 -11.05 -18.47
N LEU A 476 -14.02 -9.75 -18.68
CA LEU A 476 -14.90 -8.95 -19.54
C LEU A 476 -14.87 -9.45 -20.99
N GLU A 477 -13.69 -9.79 -21.52
CA GLU A 477 -13.56 -10.35 -22.87
C GLU A 477 -14.24 -11.73 -23.00
N HIS A 478 -14.07 -12.61 -22.01
CA HIS A 478 -14.66 -13.95 -21.99
C HIS A 478 -16.18 -13.92 -21.89
N ARG A 479 -16.74 -13.04 -21.05
CA ARG A 479 -18.19 -12.87 -20.90
C ARG A 479 -18.84 -12.12 -22.08
N GLY A 480 -18.04 -11.50 -22.93
CA GLY A 480 -18.47 -10.87 -24.18
C GLY A 480 -18.66 -9.35 -24.10
N PRO A 481 -19.04 -8.71 -25.22
CA PRO A 481 -19.03 -7.25 -25.35
C PRO A 481 -20.00 -6.54 -24.40
N ASP A 482 -21.13 -7.18 -24.08
CA ASP A 482 -22.19 -6.67 -23.20
C ASP A 482 -21.90 -6.94 -21.71
N ALA A 483 -20.76 -7.58 -21.38
CA ALA A 483 -20.39 -7.87 -20.01
C ALA A 483 -20.09 -6.61 -19.22
N LYS A 484 -20.56 -6.59 -17.97
CA LYS A 484 -20.35 -5.50 -17.03
C LYS A 484 -19.91 -6.04 -15.68
N ALA A 485 -18.95 -5.38 -15.08
CA ALA A 485 -18.27 -5.85 -13.88
C ALA A 485 -18.45 -4.92 -12.69
N ILE A 486 -18.55 -5.55 -11.52
CA ILE A 486 -18.48 -4.89 -10.22
C ILE A 486 -17.22 -5.42 -9.54
N VAL A 487 -16.34 -4.52 -9.13
CA VAL A 487 -15.05 -4.87 -8.52
C VAL A 487 -15.06 -4.50 -7.04
N TRP A 488 -14.80 -5.44 -6.13
CA TRP A 488 -14.65 -5.16 -4.71
C TRP A 488 -13.19 -5.30 -4.31
N ALA A 489 -12.59 -4.22 -3.82
CA ALA A 489 -11.26 -4.26 -3.24
C ALA A 489 -11.11 -3.14 -2.19
N HIS A 490 -9.97 -3.08 -1.52
CA HIS A 490 -9.66 -1.97 -0.63
C HIS A 490 -9.61 -0.61 -1.37
N ASN A 491 -9.84 0.51 -0.68
CA ASN A 491 -9.71 1.86 -1.26
C ASN A 491 -8.32 2.10 -1.86
N SER A 492 -7.27 1.49 -1.29
CA SER A 492 -5.90 1.53 -1.85
C SER A 492 -5.79 0.83 -3.21
N HIS A 493 -6.70 -0.08 -3.54
CA HIS A 493 -6.77 -0.73 -4.84
C HIS A 493 -7.74 0.01 -5.78
N ILE A 494 -8.86 0.52 -5.26
CA ILE A 494 -9.96 1.08 -6.06
C ILE A 494 -9.82 2.56 -6.40
N GLY A 495 -9.24 3.38 -5.52
CA GLY A 495 -9.05 4.79 -5.84
C GLY A 495 -8.08 4.98 -7.00
N ASP A 496 -8.12 6.09 -7.73
CA ASP A 496 -7.04 6.42 -8.67
C ASP A 496 -5.74 6.72 -7.92
N ALA A 497 -4.79 5.77 -7.93
CA ALA A 497 -3.50 5.88 -7.24
C ALA A 497 -2.70 7.12 -7.67
N SER A 498 -2.86 7.58 -8.92
CA SER A 498 -2.20 8.80 -9.42
C SER A 498 -2.65 10.06 -8.69
N GLN A 499 -3.69 9.98 -7.85
CA GLN A 499 -4.24 11.06 -7.03
C GLN A 499 -3.99 10.83 -5.53
N THR A 500 -2.99 10.00 -5.20
CA THR A 500 -2.63 9.62 -3.83
C THR A 500 -1.12 9.62 -3.63
N GLU A 501 -0.69 9.56 -2.36
CA GLU A 501 0.70 9.36 -1.97
C GLU A 501 1.32 8.08 -2.58
N MET A 502 0.52 7.06 -2.89
CA MET A 502 1.01 5.85 -3.54
C MET A 502 1.56 6.16 -4.95
N GLY A 503 0.81 6.89 -5.77
CA GLY A 503 1.26 7.30 -7.10
C GLY A 503 2.35 8.37 -7.05
N TRP A 504 2.13 9.45 -6.27
CA TRP A 504 3.04 10.60 -6.26
C TRP A 504 4.42 10.32 -5.66
N ILE A 505 4.48 9.48 -4.63
CA ILE A 505 5.70 9.27 -3.84
C ILE A 505 6.29 7.88 -4.05
N ARG A 506 5.44 6.84 -4.14
CA ARG A 506 5.91 5.44 -4.16
C ARG A 506 6.05 4.88 -5.58
N GLY A 507 5.56 5.60 -6.60
CA GLY A 507 5.50 5.09 -7.97
C GLY A 507 4.61 3.85 -8.08
N GLU A 508 3.63 3.72 -7.18
CA GLU A 508 2.68 2.63 -7.13
C GLU A 508 1.44 2.97 -7.97
N HIS A 509 1.02 2.06 -8.83
CA HIS A 509 -0.29 2.11 -9.51
C HIS A 509 -1.21 1.05 -8.92
N ASN A 510 -2.51 1.21 -9.15
CA ASN A 510 -3.51 0.26 -8.67
C ASN A 510 -4.58 -0.05 -9.72
N ILE A 511 -5.41 -1.06 -9.47
CA ILE A 511 -6.47 -1.46 -10.41
C ILE A 511 -7.45 -0.32 -10.71
N GLY A 512 -7.75 0.54 -9.74
CA GLY A 512 -8.61 1.72 -9.92
C GLY A 512 -8.08 2.69 -10.97
N GLN A 513 -6.80 3.06 -10.87
CA GLN A 513 -6.10 3.86 -11.88
C GLN A 513 -6.10 3.15 -13.24
N LEU A 514 -5.71 1.88 -13.30
CA LEU A 514 -5.59 1.14 -14.56
C LEU A 514 -6.94 0.98 -15.28
N VAL A 515 -8.00 0.73 -14.53
CA VAL A 515 -9.38 0.69 -15.05
C VAL A 515 -9.78 2.06 -15.60
N ARG A 516 -9.50 3.15 -14.87
CA ARG A 516 -9.80 4.51 -15.34
C ARG A 516 -9.01 4.91 -16.58
N GLU A 517 -7.72 4.56 -16.65
CA GLU A 517 -6.88 4.81 -17.83
C GLU A 517 -7.40 4.06 -19.08
N LYS A 518 -7.93 2.84 -18.89
CA LYS A 518 -8.41 2.00 -19.99
C LYS A 518 -9.84 2.32 -20.43
N TYR A 519 -10.75 2.49 -19.48
CA TYR A 519 -12.18 2.64 -19.74
C TYR A 519 -12.65 4.11 -19.70
N GLY A 520 -11.82 5.03 -19.21
CA GLY A 520 -12.15 6.45 -19.11
C GLY A 520 -13.42 6.67 -18.30
N ASP A 521 -14.37 7.40 -18.87
CA ASP A 521 -15.67 7.64 -18.26
C ASP A 521 -16.55 6.37 -18.19
N ASP A 522 -16.21 5.27 -18.86
CA ASP A 522 -16.99 4.01 -18.79
C ASP A 522 -16.68 3.18 -17.52
N CYS A 523 -16.06 3.81 -16.52
CA CYS A 523 -15.90 3.25 -15.19
C CYS A 523 -16.38 4.22 -14.09
N ALA A 524 -16.68 3.67 -12.91
CA ALA A 524 -16.93 4.47 -11.70
C ALA A 524 -16.13 3.90 -10.52
N LEU A 525 -15.38 4.74 -9.83
CA LEU A 525 -14.61 4.40 -8.62
C LEU A 525 -15.33 4.97 -7.39
N ILE A 526 -15.84 4.11 -6.52
CA ILE A 526 -16.63 4.50 -5.35
C ILE A 526 -15.90 4.08 -4.08
N GLY A 527 -15.43 5.05 -3.28
CA GLY A 527 -14.73 4.78 -2.03
C GLY A 527 -15.67 4.72 -0.82
N PHE A 528 -15.28 4.00 0.23
CA PHE A 528 -16.05 3.95 1.50
C PHE A 528 -15.18 4.33 2.69
N SER A 529 -15.68 5.13 3.62
CA SER A 529 -14.93 5.48 4.84
C SER A 529 -15.77 5.63 6.10
N THR A 530 -15.08 5.70 7.24
CA THR A 530 -15.68 5.85 8.57
C THR A 530 -14.82 6.68 9.52
N HIS A 531 -15.43 7.28 10.55
CA HIS A 531 -14.73 8.06 11.58
C HIS A 531 -14.20 7.18 12.71
N GLU A 532 -15.04 6.31 13.26
CA GLU A 532 -14.74 5.48 14.43
C GLU A 532 -15.63 4.22 14.46
N GLY A 533 -15.39 3.32 15.40
CA GLY A 533 -16.22 2.12 15.56
C GLY A 533 -15.39 0.88 15.86
N GLU A 534 -15.78 -0.24 15.27
CA GLU A 534 -15.10 -1.52 15.41
C GLU A 534 -14.75 -2.12 14.04
N VAL A 535 -13.66 -2.87 13.99
CA VAL A 535 -13.19 -3.58 12.80
C VAL A 535 -12.67 -4.97 13.17
N ALA A 536 -12.97 -5.98 12.34
CA ALA A 536 -12.31 -7.28 12.43
C ALA A 536 -10.92 -7.21 11.79
N ALA A 537 -9.87 -7.36 12.60
CA ALA A 537 -8.48 -7.30 12.14
C ALA A 537 -7.56 -8.15 13.02
N ALA A 538 -6.35 -8.42 12.55
CA ALA A 538 -5.29 -9.04 13.35
C ALA A 538 -4.25 -8.01 13.81
N ASP A 539 -3.45 -8.37 14.81
CA ASP A 539 -2.26 -7.60 15.20
C ASP A 539 -1.10 -7.85 14.23
N ASP A 540 -0.98 -9.07 13.72
CA ASP A 540 0.13 -9.56 12.91
C ASP A 540 -0.38 -10.44 11.76
N TRP A 541 0.44 -10.62 10.71
CA TRP A 541 0.18 -11.59 9.65
C TRP A 541 0.01 -13.00 10.23
N ASP A 542 -0.94 -13.76 9.69
CA ASP A 542 -1.35 -15.08 10.20
C ASP A 542 -1.86 -15.07 11.66
N GLY A 543 -2.04 -13.90 12.25
CA GLY A 543 -2.58 -13.72 13.58
C GLY A 543 -4.06 -14.06 13.69
N ARG A 544 -4.51 -14.30 14.92
CA ARG A 544 -5.94 -14.52 15.20
C ARG A 544 -6.71 -13.20 14.98
N MET A 545 -7.86 -13.32 14.31
CA MET A 545 -8.83 -12.22 14.20
C MET A 545 -9.28 -11.73 15.58
N ARG A 546 -9.34 -10.41 15.73
CA ARG A 546 -9.87 -9.71 16.89
C ARG A 546 -10.83 -8.63 16.42
N VAL A 547 -11.85 -8.37 17.23
CA VAL A 547 -12.63 -7.13 17.13
C VAL A 547 -11.80 -6.03 17.76
N LYS A 548 -11.43 -5.02 16.97
CA LYS A 548 -10.57 -3.92 17.38
C LYS A 548 -11.33 -2.60 17.29
N THR A 549 -11.13 -1.72 18.26
CA THR A 549 -11.69 -0.37 18.23
C THR A 549 -10.94 0.50 17.23
N VAL A 550 -11.65 1.02 16.23
CA VAL A 550 -11.15 2.03 15.30
C VAL A 550 -11.12 3.37 16.05
N ARG A 551 -9.94 3.99 16.12
CA ARG A 551 -9.81 5.29 16.79
C ARG A 551 -10.59 6.37 16.02
N PRO A 552 -11.01 7.46 16.68
CA PRO A 552 -11.50 8.64 15.98
C PRO A 552 -10.55 9.08 14.87
N ALA A 553 -11.08 9.51 13.73
CA ALA A 553 -10.24 9.97 12.64
C ALA A 553 -9.35 11.12 13.07
N LEU A 554 -8.15 11.17 12.50
CA LEU A 554 -7.19 12.23 12.78
C LEU A 554 -7.74 13.59 12.39
N GLU A 555 -7.43 14.60 13.20
CA GLU A 555 -7.79 16.00 12.93
C GLU A 555 -7.33 16.40 11.52
N ASP A 556 -8.21 17.10 10.79
CA ASP A 556 -8.00 17.55 9.41
C ASP A 556 -7.90 16.43 8.34
N ALA A 557 -8.11 15.16 8.69
CA ALA A 557 -8.33 14.10 7.70
C ALA A 557 -9.70 14.27 7.00
N HIS A 558 -9.85 13.69 5.80
CA HIS A 558 -11.14 13.70 5.09
C HIS A 558 -12.28 13.15 5.96
N GLU A 559 -12.00 12.08 6.72
CA GLU A 559 -12.95 11.48 7.65
C GLU A 559 -13.31 12.37 8.85
N ASP A 560 -12.41 13.25 9.30
CA ASP A 560 -12.71 14.22 10.37
C ASP A 560 -13.64 15.33 9.87
N HIS A 561 -13.39 15.85 8.66
CA HIS A 561 -14.30 16.82 8.04
C HIS A 561 -15.69 16.23 7.77
N ALA A 562 -15.74 14.97 7.31
CA ALA A 562 -16.99 14.24 7.10
C ALA A 562 -17.77 14.04 8.40
N PHE A 563 -17.09 13.72 9.50
CA PHE A 563 -17.72 13.61 10.81
C PHE A 563 -18.29 14.95 11.31
N ARG A 564 -17.57 16.05 11.08
CA ARG A 564 -18.01 17.41 11.47
C ARG A 564 -19.24 17.92 10.72
N THR A 565 -19.65 17.27 9.62
CA THR A 565 -20.95 17.55 8.96
C THR A 565 -22.14 17.29 9.91
N GLY A 566 -21.98 16.39 10.88
CA GLY A 566 -23.06 15.91 11.75
C GLY A 566 -24.01 14.91 11.06
N ILE A 567 -23.74 14.50 9.81
CA ILE A 567 -24.56 13.55 9.07
C ILE A 567 -24.00 12.14 9.27
N GLY A 568 -24.83 11.24 9.83
CA GLY A 568 -24.39 9.90 10.20
C GLY A 568 -24.04 9.00 9.03
N ARG A 569 -24.76 9.15 7.90
CA ARG A 569 -24.60 8.33 6.68
C ARG A 569 -24.94 9.17 5.47
N PHE A 570 -24.07 9.21 4.46
CA PHE A 570 -24.33 9.92 3.22
C PHE A 570 -23.46 9.41 2.07
N LEU A 571 -23.89 9.69 0.85
CA LEU A 571 -23.10 9.57 -0.36
C LEU A 571 -22.71 10.98 -0.85
N LEU A 572 -21.45 11.17 -1.20
CA LEU A 572 -21.00 12.30 -2.01
C LEU A 572 -20.89 11.85 -3.46
N ASP A 573 -21.64 12.49 -4.35
CA ASP A 573 -21.40 12.41 -5.78
C ASP A 573 -20.30 13.41 -6.14
N LEU A 574 -19.08 12.92 -6.28
CA LEU A 574 -17.90 13.75 -6.53
C LEU A 574 -17.87 14.21 -8.00
N GLY A 575 -18.59 13.53 -8.89
CA GLY A 575 -18.82 13.94 -10.28
C GLY A 575 -19.74 15.16 -10.40
N ALA A 576 -20.74 15.26 -9.52
CA ALA A 576 -21.74 16.33 -9.52
C ALA A 576 -21.32 17.63 -8.80
N LEU A 577 -20.13 17.67 -8.18
CA LEU A 577 -19.62 18.85 -7.48
C LEU A 577 -19.45 20.05 -8.41
N ASP A 578 -19.75 21.24 -7.90
CA ASP A 578 -19.34 22.47 -8.57
C ASP A 578 -17.81 22.66 -8.52
N GLU A 579 -17.28 23.58 -9.34
CA GLU A 579 -15.84 23.81 -9.46
C GLU A 579 -15.17 24.17 -8.12
N THR A 580 -15.87 24.93 -7.27
CA THR A 580 -15.33 25.36 -5.97
C THR A 580 -15.29 24.18 -5.01
N GLN A 581 -16.38 23.40 -4.94
CA GLN A 581 -16.46 22.20 -4.11
C GLN A 581 -15.40 21.17 -4.54
N ARG A 582 -15.28 20.94 -5.86
CA ARG A 582 -14.28 20.04 -6.45
C ARG A 582 -12.87 20.47 -6.08
N GLN A 583 -12.52 21.74 -6.28
CA GLN A 583 -11.19 22.26 -5.95
C GLN A 583 -10.85 22.00 -4.47
N ARG A 584 -11.79 22.24 -3.56
CA ARG A 584 -11.61 22.07 -2.10
C ARG A 584 -11.47 20.60 -1.71
N LEU A 585 -12.27 19.72 -2.29
CA LEU A 585 -12.22 18.28 -2.02
C LEU A 585 -11.06 17.56 -2.74
N SER A 586 -10.42 18.21 -3.72
CA SER A 586 -9.20 17.74 -4.37
C SER A 586 -7.92 18.19 -3.64
N GLU A 587 -7.99 19.02 -2.59
CA GLU A 587 -6.81 19.33 -1.76
C GLU A 587 -6.29 18.05 -1.06
N PRO A 588 -4.98 17.72 -1.17
CA PRO A 588 -4.44 16.50 -0.55
C PRO A 588 -4.51 16.53 0.98
N LYS A 589 -5.35 15.66 1.55
CA LYS A 589 -5.49 15.45 3.01
C LYS A 589 -5.27 13.99 3.37
N LEU A 590 -5.14 13.72 4.66
CA LEU A 590 -5.03 12.34 5.15
C LEU A 590 -6.33 11.59 4.89
N GLN A 591 -6.20 10.35 4.45
CA GLN A 591 -7.28 9.38 4.26
C GLN A 591 -6.91 8.06 4.93
N ARG A 592 -7.88 7.44 5.58
CA ARG A 592 -7.72 6.19 6.32
C ARG A 592 -7.66 4.97 5.40
N ALA A 593 -6.81 4.03 5.77
CA ALA A 593 -6.60 2.76 5.07
C ALA A 593 -6.21 1.65 6.04
N ILE A 594 -7.19 0.89 6.53
CA ILE A 594 -7.02 -0.21 7.47
C ILE A 594 -7.09 -1.55 6.74
N GLY A 595 -5.94 -2.18 6.53
CA GLY A 595 -5.90 -3.51 5.96
C GLY A 595 -6.39 -4.61 6.92
N VAL A 596 -5.94 -5.83 6.64
CA VAL A 596 -6.22 -7.04 7.44
C VAL A 596 -5.51 -7.02 8.80
N ILE A 597 -4.47 -6.20 8.89
CA ILE A 597 -3.74 -5.86 10.11
C ILE A 597 -4.11 -4.44 10.51
N TYR A 598 -4.47 -4.27 11.77
CA TYR A 598 -4.71 -2.96 12.35
C TYR A 598 -3.93 -2.80 13.64
N ARG A 599 -3.23 -1.68 13.84
CA ARG A 599 -2.52 -1.35 15.08
C ARG A 599 -2.89 0.08 15.49
N PRO A 600 -3.87 0.25 16.39
CA PRO A 600 -4.31 1.58 16.84
C PRO A 600 -3.16 2.47 17.35
N GLU A 601 -2.12 1.86 17.89
CA GLU A 601 -0.95 2.52 18.48
C GLU A 601 -0.10 3.23 17.42
N THR A 602 -0.06 2.71 16.19
CA THR A 602 0.75 3.23 15.08
C THR A 602 -0.09 3.77 13.91
N GLU A 603 -1.41 3.89 14.09
CA GLU A 603 -2.39 4.17 13.03
C GLU A 603 -1.99 5.31 12.09
N ARG A 604 -1.48 6.43 12.62
CA ARG A 604 -1.01 7.57 11.80
C ARG A 604 0.07 7.17 10.79
N ALA A 605 0.98 6.29 11.17
CA ALA A 605 2.12 5.88 10.37
C ALA A 605 1.79 4.72 9.42
N SER A 606 0.96 3.79 9.87
CA SER A 606 0.71 2.53 9.15
C SER A 606 -0.63 2.46 8.40
N HIS A 607 -1.59 3.34 8.71
CA HIS A 607 -2.98 3.22 8.25
C HIS A 607 -3.56 4.53 7.70
N TYR A 608 -2.70 5.47 7.34
CA TYR A 608 -3.07 6.72 6.69
C TYR A 608 -2.10 7.05 5.55
N PHE A 609 -2.64 7.56 4.46
CA PHE A 609 -1.88 8.16 3.36
C PHE A 609 -2.53 9.48 2.94
N ARG A 610 -1.80 10.34 2.22
CA ARG A 610 -2.39 11.55 1.63
C ARG A 610 -3.12 11.25 0.33
N ALA A 611 -4.32 11.78 0.15
CA ALA A 611 -5.15 11.60 -1.03
C ALA A 611 -5.98 12.84 -1.36
N SER A 612 -6.26 13.02 -2.65
CA SER A 612 -7.20 14.01 -3.17
C SER A 612 -8.56 13.35 -3.40
N LEU A 613 -9.54 13.60 -2.52
CA LEU A 613 -10.78 12.83 -2.47
C LEU A 613 -11.59 12.91 -3.78
N ALA A 614 -11.86 14.12 -4.26
CA ALA A 614 -12.65 14.37 -5.48
C ALA A 614 -11.90 14.06 -6.79
N SER A 615 -10.59 13.83 -6.72
CA SER A 615 -9.79 13.41 -7.88
C SER A 615 -9.65 11.88 -7.94
N GLN A 616 -9.60 11.23 -6.78
CA GLN A 616 -9.42 9.79 -6.67
C GLN A 616 -10.71 9.01 -7.02
N PHE A 617 -11.87 9.50 -6.59
CA PHE A 617 -13.15 8.79 -6.69
C PHE A 617 -14.22 9.58 -7.44
N ASP A 618 -15.17 8.87 -8.03
CA ASP A 618 -16.39 9.44 -8.64
C ASP A 618 -17.51 9.58 -7.60
N ALA A 619 -17.51 8.74 -6.57
CA ALA A 619 -18.37 8.88 -5.39
C ALA A 619 -17.69 8.40 -4.11
N TRP A 620 -18.17 8.90 -2.97
CA TRP A 620 -17.66 8.49 -1.66
C TRP A 620 -18.80 8.25 -0.68
N VAL A 621 -18.84 7.05 -0.11
CA VAL A 621 -19.86 6.61 0.84
C VAL A 621 -19.31 6.73 2.25
N TRP A 622 -20.09 7.35 3.13
CA TRP A 622 -19.70 7.65 4.49
C TRP A 622 -20.59 6.95 5.52
N PHE A 623 -19.95 6.40 6.56
CA PHE A 623 -20.61 5.93 7.78
C PHE A 623 -19.87 6.50 9.00
N ALA A 624 -20.52 7.33 9.82
CA ALA A 624 -19.88 7.95 10.96
C ALA A 624 -19.34 6.92 11.97
N VAL A 625 -20.12 5.88 12.27
CA VAL A 625 -19.73 4.81 13.21
C VAL A 625 -20.03 3.44 12.60
N THR A 626 -19.08 2.52 12.72
CA THR A 626 -19.18 1.16 12.15
C THR A 626 -18.95 0.04 13.16
N ARG A 627 -19.25 -1.19 12.76
CA ARG A 627 -19.05 -2.42 13.55
C ARG A 627 -18.22 -3.45 12.81
N ALA A 628 -17.56 -4.33 13.55
CA ALA A 628 -16.79 -5.42 12.98
C ALA A 628 -17.70 -6.48 12.32
N VAL A 629 -17.22 -7.08 11.22
CA VAL A 629 -17.87 -8.29 10.66
C VAL A 629 -17.80 -9.47 11.63
N GLU A 630 -18.82 -10.33 11.57
CA GLU A 630 -18.83 -11.58 12.31
C GLU A 630 -18.26 -12.72 11.45
N ALA A 631 -17.08 -13.23 11.82
CA ALA A 631 -16.45 -14.33 11.08
C ALA A 631 -17.17 -15.66 11.29
N LYS A 632 -17.28 -16.45 10.23
CA LYS A 632 -17.95 -17.75 10.25
C LYS A 632 -16.99 -18.94 10.19
N SER A 633 -17.38 -20.05 10.83
CA SER A 633 -16.67 -21.34 10.74
C SER A 633 -16.77 -21.93 9.33
N ALA A 634 -15.91 -22.91 9.03
CA ALA A 634 -15.82 -23.52 7.70
C ALA A 634 -16.81 -24.69 7.52
N SER A 635 -17.57 -24.98 8.57
CA SER A 635 -18.64 -25.96 8.56
C SER A 635 -19.77 -25.35 9.39
N PRO A 636 -21.04 -25.60 9.01
CA PRO A 636 -22.16 -25.17 9.83
C PRO A 636 -22.06 -25.86 11.20
N ALA A 637 -22.29 -25.10 12.28
CA ALA A 637 -22.54 -25.73 13.57
C ALA A 637 -23.86 -26.55 13.50
N GLU A 638 -24.04 -27.55 14.36
CA GLU A 638 -25.32 -28.29 14.43
C GLU A 638 -26.49 -27.29 14.61
N GLY A 639 -27.32 -27.13 13.56
CA GLY A 639 -28.46 -26.20 13.53
C GLY A 639 -28.27 -24.92 12.70
N GLU A 640 -27.11 -24.67 12.09
CA GLU A 640 -26.84 -23.52 11.20
C GLU A 640 -27.03 -23.83 9.69
N ASP A 641 -27.71 -24.95 9.38
CA ASP A 641 -27.93 -25.40 8.00
C ASP A 641 -28.63 -24.33 7.14
N GLU A 642 -29.50 -23.47 7.69
CA GLU A 642 -30.20 -22.43 6.90
C GLU A 642 -29.34 -21.18 6.59
N THR A 643 -28.25 -20.96 7.34
CA THR A 643 -27.34 -19.80 7.16
C THR A 643 -26.10 -20.10 6.34
N TRP A 644 -25.86 -21.38 6.05
CA TRP A 644 -24.72 -21.84 5.27
C TRP A 644 -24.89 -21.49 3.77
N PRO A 645 -23.90 -20.87 3.10
CA PRO A 645 -24.06 -20.37 1.73
C PRO A 645 -24.25 -21.50 0.72
N PHE A 646 -23.84 -22.72 1.06
CA PHE A 646 -23.94 -23.93 0.25
C PHE A 646 -25.01 -24.91 0.76
N ALA A 647 -25.92 -24.45 1.63
CA ALA A 647 -27.02 -25.31 2.04
C ALA A 647 -28.00 -25.53 0.89
N VAL A 648 -28.63 -26.71 0.95
CA VAL A 648 -29.57 -27.23 -0.06
C VAL A 648 -30.87 -26.45 -0.01
#